data_AF-A0A401XLU2-F1
#
_entry.id   AF-A0A401XLU2-F1
#
_cell.length_a   1.000
_cell.length_b   1.000
_cell.length_c   1.000
_cell.angle_alpha   90.00
_cell.angle_beta   90.00
_cell.angle_gamma   90.00
#
_symmetry.space_group_name_H-M   'P 1'
#
loop_
_entity.id
_entity.type
_entity.pdbx_description
1 polymer ?
#
loop_
_entity_poly.entity_id
_entity_poly.type
_entity_poly.pdbx_seq_one_letter_code
_entity_poly.pdbx_strand_id
1 'polypeptide(L)'
;MPGNWNSWSNPPTNPAIGGVQVSGGRIQIKTGLGTNIYQTIFSVASSGGDLVGGNYTWLFTSGPLATPYANKWANVAVSMNTVQTYSYNSGPDNTVTLTNGKWYTVNFRNIGYDSTQAIFMETSGEPRTITAVTTSQPLTSVYPGELTVTITLSGTPASDEYFYLRWTTNNFASSNITPFTITGTTGTATFNVLPNQSIAFYVFSSSIGTITGGESSLFYDLRTIHFNNNSGPNYTFTVQPAYRTIATAGILPYTNASTWRGNVIPPSGARIQVEDSVELNASSLPSPLNLDSIELIGNGKIDFSFSSVEFVNDAALVGIASNFITNGTNFTFTGTGRLPANFYMNGEITINGNLILDTNVTIGNSLKIKSGGFVSGYAPIYAYGSWLQYLAPSYSPGLEWSHLGTGIVGTDPGYPFNVIVGNGTDPTTVNFTNLNRAVGNQLIINTASTFNFTNTTVPYDFVINGSGINVHGTLNMNNSNRKIVSKGLLQISGVVNLSTVIGGDIEFLGVGGGIHKSAGGTLNTNNRAIFFTNNTSGTQTFQGSDFTLDYVIIDNATIGVQFGTGTENITIRKNGFISTANNSKIVVHGTLTLEADATEYAKLVICSNCTLSGTGTITRQAFFPAGAANTNPLSSDFNDGKNGRWFSIGFPMPGVAMSQFDGGSPAFFSAASPLPIARWNPNTGDYVYPTSITTETFLPNQGYVIYMGENQHGIITRNLTTQNLVNISMSPANPSPSISLGYTNTPTFTNIIGSHTDGWNLIVNPYLAPLNLQTTSVSSAVGTAYIYNPTTGNFTTYNFTDPTPFTIAPMQAFWVRATSTGGNVTVVPANQSTSVNPAQAKPQISIDHAWLKLSRADGSTDELRIYFRSEATDGYENTYDSEKLKGDPTRISFYTIAGNKPLAVDSRSLITGSKQIPLHVYCGKPSVMTIELEALGLPNGYHAWLEDHVTNQFVKIEDGPYSFYQPTTGSHHRFTLHLAENLIGVDEGALNKASQIWASGETLHIVMSPTAARGEFFLVDMTGKRVFEKKFTASAGQHLTFDLSMLRQGVYVVRANIEGTETTLKFVR
;
A
#
# COMPACT_ATOMS: atom_id res chain seq x y z
N MET A 1 -3.01 -91.43 -41.67
CA MET A 1 -2.54 -91.90 -40.35
C MET A 1 -3.26 -93.21 -40.06
N PRO A 2 -2.74 -94.30 -39.47
CA PRO A 2 -1.42 -94.95 -39.48
C PRO A 2 -1.10 -95.61 -40.84
N GLY A 3 0.11 -96.13 -40.98
CA GLY A 3 0.53 -96.91 -42.14
C GLY A 3 2.02 -96.77 -42.43
N ASN A 4 2.65 -97.86 -42.88
CA ASN A 4 3.96 -97.81 -43.50
C ASN A 4 3.90 -96.94 -44.75
N TRP A 5 4.95 -96.16 -45.01
CA TRP A 5 5.13 -95.55 -46.32
C TRP A 5 5.27 -96.64 -47.38
N ASN A 6 4.21 -96.92 -48.13
CA ASN A 6 4.14 -98.08 -49.04
C ASN A 6 3.93 -97.68 -50.51
N SER A 7 4.53 -96.57 -50.93
CA SER A 7 4.40 -96.05 -52.30
C SER A 7 2.96 -95.67 -52.67
N TRP A 8 2.23 -95.06 -51.73
CA TRP A 8 0.92 -94.41 -51.95
C TRP A 8 -0.29 -95.34 -52.16
N SER A 9 -0.21 -96.60 -51.75
CA SER A 9 -1.22 -97.62 -52.10
C SER A 9 -2.19 -98.01 -50.98
N ASN A 10 -2.01 -97.55 -49.73
CA ASN A 10 -2.84 -97.99 -48.59
C ASN A 10 -3.48 -96.83 -47.82
N PRO A 11 -4.69 -96.38 -48.21
CA PRO A 11 -5.43 -95.37 -47.48
C PRO A 11 -5.85 -95.87 -46.09
N PRO A 12 -5.95 -95.00 -45.06
CA PRO A 12 -6.57 -95.38 -43.80
C PRO A 12 -8.03 -95.76 -44.05
N THR A 13 -8.47 -96.94 -43.61
CA THR A 13 -9.88 -97.37 -43.70
C THR A 13 -10.72 -96.88 -42.53
N ASN A 14 -10.07 -96.52 -41.43
CA ASN A 14 -10.74 -96.05 -40.23
C ASN A 14 -11.00 -94.52 -40.33
N PRO A 15 -12.26 -94.08 -40.21
CA PRO A 15 -12.60 -92.67 -40.27
C PRO A 15 -11.92 -91.79 -39.21
N ALA A 16 -11.56 -92.33 -38.04
CA ALA A 16 -10.89 -91.59 -36.96
C ALA A 16 -9.51 -91.05 -37.37
N ILE A 17 -8.89 -91.67 -38.35
CA ILE A 17 -7.50 -91.43 -38.77
C ILE A 17 -7.41 -91.17 -40.28
N GLY A 18 -8.56 -91.02 -40.93
CA GLY A 18 -8.76 -90.52 -42.29
C GLY A 18 -9.32 -89.09 -42.30
N GLY A 19 -8.99 -88.34 -43.35
CA GLY A 19 -9.57 -87.03 -43.63
C GLY A 19 -10.70 -87.13 -44.65
N VAL A 20 -10.94 -86.06 -45.42
CA VAL A 20 -12.02 -85.97 -46.42
C VAL A 20 -11.96 -87.03 -47.53
N GLN A 21 -10.83 -87.71 -47.70
CA GLN A 21 -10.67 -88.81 -48.65
C GLN A 21 -11.39 -90.10 -48.22
N VAL A 22 -11.84 -90.20 -46.97
CA VAL A 22 -12.62 -91.31 -46.43
C VAL A 22 -14.00 -90.80 -46.05
N SER A 23 -15.06 -91.52 -46.43
CA SER A 23 -16.42 -91.18 -46.01
C SER A 23 -16.52 -91.14 -44.49
N GLY A 24 -16.92 -90.00 -43.93
CA GLY A 24 -16.99 -89.78 -42.48
C GLY A 24 -15.65 -89.51 -41.79
N GLY A 25 -14.58 -89.20 -42.54
CA GLY A 25 -13.26 -88.89 -41.99
C GLY A 25 -13.29 -87.76 -40.94
N ARG A 26 -12.62 -88.01 -39.81
CA ARG A 26 -12.61 -87.15 -38.62
C ARG A 26 -11.36 -86.28 -38.49
N ILE A 27 -10.35 -86.45 -39.34
CA ILE A 27 -9.26 -85.48 -39.43
C ILE A 27 -9.78 -84.23 -40.12
N GLN A 28 -10.03 -83.18 -39.34
CA GLN A 28 -10.63 -81.93 -39.82
C GLN A 28 -9.75 -80.74 -39.44
N ILE A 29 -9.81 -79.68 -40.26
CA ILE A 29 -9.22 -78.40 -39.87
C ILE A 29 -10.07 -77.82 -38.75
N LYS A 30 -9.43 -77.54 -37.62
CA LYS A 30 -10.02 -76.83 -36.51
C LYS A 30 -10.07 -75.35 -36.84
N THR A 31 -11.22 -74.91 -37.37
CA THR A 31 -11.46 -73.50 -37.71
C THR A 31 -11.72 -72.69 -36.44
N GLY A 32 -11.18 -71.47 -36.36
CA GLY A 32 -11.41 -70.54 -35.24
C GLY A 32 -10.26 -70.41 -34.26
N LEU A 33 -9.24 -71.27 -34.33
CA LEU A 33 -7.92 -70.97 -33.77
C LEU A 33 -7.15 -70.10 -34.78
N GLY A 34 -6.35 -69.14 -34.32
CA GLY A 34 -5.55 -68.27 -35.20
C GLY A 34 -4.51 -69.01 -36.06
N THR A 35 -4.33 -70.30 -35.80
CA THR A 35 -3.50 -71.23 -36.56
C THR A 35 -4.35 -72.32 -37.20
N ASN A 36 -4.11 -72.62 -38.47
CA ASN A 36 -4.72 -73.79 -39.12
C ASN A 36 -4.14 -75.09 -38.52
N ILE A 37 -4.97 -75.83 -37.78
CA ILE A 37 -4.58 -77.10 -37.15
C ILE A 37 -5.51 -78.19 -37.66
N TYR A 38 -4.94 -79.28 -38.18
CA TYR A 38 -5.69 -80.51 -38.36
C TYR A 38 -5.79 -81.24 -37.03
N GLN A 39 -7.00 -81.57 -36.62
CA GLN A 39 -7.26 -82.30 -35.38
C GLN A 39 -8.01 -83.59 -35.68
N THR A 40 -7.69 -84.63 -34.91
CA THR A 40 -8.58 -85.77 -34.72
C THR A 40 -8.59 -86.20 -33.25
N ILE A 41 -9.71 -86.76 -32.80
CA ILE A 41 -9.90 -87.31 -31.45
C ILE A 41 -10.44 -88.73 -31.62
N PHE A 42 -9.78 -89.70 -30.98
CA PHE A 42 -10.14 -91.10 -31.11
C PHE A 42 -9.90 -91.90 -29.83
N SER A 43 -10.70 -92.95 -29.67
CA SER A 43 -10.61 -93.89 -28.55
C SER A 43 -9.74 -95.10 -28.88
N VAL A 44 -9.03 -95.63 -27.88
CA VAL A 44 -8.25 -96.87 -28.02
C VAL A 44 -8.73 -97.89 -27.01
N ALA A 45 -9.21 -99.04 -27.48
CA ALA A 45 -9.71 -100.10 -26.63
C ALA A 45 -9.52 -101.48 -27.28
N SER A 46 -9.51 -102.53 -26.46
CA SER A 46 -9.39 -103.92 -26.93
C SER A 46 -10.58 -104.36 -27.79
N SER A 47 -11.73 -103.70 -27.63
CA SER A 47 -12.94 -103.83 -28.44
C SER A 47 -13.76 -102.55 -28.36
N GLY A 48 -14.45 -102.18 -29.45
CA GLY A 48 -15.36 -101.02 -29.50
C GLY A 48 -14.70 -99.63 -29.52
N GLY A 49 -13.37 -99.56 -29.40
CA GLY A 49 -12.60 -98.34 -29.63
C GLY A 49 -12.35 -98.08 -31.11
N ASP A 50 -11.94 -96.87 -31.45
CA ASP A 50 -11.55 -96.53 -32.82
C ASP A 50 -10.31 -97.32 -33.26
N LEU A 51 -9.35 -97.51 -32.36
CA LEU A 51 -8.15 -98.33 -32.57
C LEU A 51 -7.95 -99.32 -31.42
N VAL A 52 -7.12 -100.34 -31.65
CA VAL A 52 -6.67 -101.28 -30.61
C VAL A 52 -5.31 -100.87 -30.09
N GLY A 53 -5.01 -101.09 -28.81
CA GLY A 53 -3.70 -100.76 -28.23
C GLY A 53 -2.56 -101.58 -28.86
N GLY A 54 -1.39 -100.97 -28.99
CA GLY A 54 -0.21 -101.56 -29.62
C GLY A 54 0.78 -100.53 -30.13
N ASN A 55 1.87 -101.02 -30.72
CA ASN A 55 2.88 -100.19 -31.38
C ASN A 55 2.52 -100.02 -32.86
N TYR A 56 2.51 -98.77 -33.32
CA TYR A 56 2.17 -98.38 -34.68
C TYR A 56 3.31 -97.63 -35.36
N THR A 57 3.52 -97.92 -36.64
CA THR A 57 4.15 -96.96 -37.55
C THR A 57 3.12 -95.92 -37.95
N TRP A 58 3.50 -94.64 -37.89
CA TRP A 58 2.59 -93.52 -38.06
C TRP A 58 3.14 -92.51 -39.06
N LEU A 59 2.28 -92.04 -39.95
CA LEU A 59 2.61 -90.95 -40.87
C LEU A 59 1.42 -90.00 -40.98
N PHE A 60 1.74 -88.71 -40.90
CA PHE A 60 0.89 -87.65 -41.41
C PHE A 60 1.13 -87.59 -42.91
N THR A 61 0.05 -87.64 -43.70
CA THR A 61 0.11 -87.65 -45.17
C THR A 61 -0.93 -86.72 -45.75
N SER A 62 -0.61 -86.09 -46.88
CA SER A 62 -1.49 -85.11 -47.54
C SER A 62 -1.16 -84.97 -49.02
N GLY A 63 -2.20 -84.73 -49.84
CA GLY A 63 -2.07 -84.44 -51.27
C GLY A 63 -3.44 -84.19 -51.92
N PRO A 64 -3.48 -83.89 -53.23
CA PRO A 64 -4.72 -83.72 -53.99
C PRO A 64 -5.64 -84.94 -53.88
N LEU A 65 -6.95 -84.81 -54.12
CA LEU A 65 -7.89 -85.93 -54.04
C LEU A 65 -7.52 -87.14 -54.91
N ALA A 66 -6.81 -86.91 -56.03
CA ALA A 66 -6.29 -87.97 -56.89
C ALA A 66 -5.07 -88.70 -56.30
N THR A 67 -4.29 -88.02 -55.45
CA THR A 67 -3.08 -88.53 -54.80
C THR A 67 -3.01 -88.03 -53.36
N PRO A 68 -3.97 -88.39 -52.47
CA PRO A 68 -4.02 -87.91 -51.08
C PRO A 68 -2.79 -88.36 -50.27
N TYR A 69 -2.12 -89.35 -50.84
CA TYR A 69 -0.77 -89.84 -50.58
C TYR A 69 0.24 -88.71 -50.45
N ALA A 70 0.35 -87.87 -51.49
CA ALA A 70 1.57 -87.38 -52.16
C ALA A 70 2.69 -86.72 -51.33
N ASN A 71 2.52 -86.54 -50.03
CA ASN A 71 3.52 -86.00 -49.13
C ASN A 71 3.46 -86.72 -47.77
N LYS A 72 4.61 -86.84 -47.09
CA LYS A 72 4.68 -87.30 -45.69
C LYS A 72 5.37 -86.33 -44.75
N TRP A 73 5.00 -86.43 -43.48
CA TRP A 73 5.75 -85.86 -42.36
C TRP A 73 6.15 -86.95 -41.38
N ALA A 74 7.45 -87.09 -41.17
CA ALA A 74 8.08 -88.26 -40.56
C ALA A 74 9.20 -87.88 -39.55
N ASN A 75 10.03 -88.86 -39.17
CA ASN A 75 11.21 -88.74 -38.30
C ASN A 75 10.95 -88.46 -36.80
N VAL A 76 9.85 -88.99 -36.24
CA VAL A 76 9.51 -88.78 -34.83
C VAL A 76 9.17 -90.09 -34.13
N ALA A 77 9.82 -90.37 -32.99
CA ALA A 77 9.29 -91.30 -31.99
C ALA A 77 8.35 -90.50 -31.08
N VAL A 78 7.05 -90.78 -31.17
CA VAL A 78 6.01 -89.97 -30.52
C VAL A 78 6.16 -90.05 -29.00
N SER A 79 6.37 -88.90 -28.38
CA SER A 79 6.28 -88.68 -26.94
C SER A 79 4.95 -88.05 -26.64
N MET A 80 4.11 -88.74 -25.85
CA MET A 80 2.79 -88.21 -25.47
C MET A 80 2.94 -86.86 -24.76
N ASN A 81 1.95 -86.00 -24.93
CA ASN A 81 1.84 -84.69 -24.30
C ASN A 81 3.02 -83.75 -24.61
N THR A 82 3.74 -84.01 -25.71
CA THR A 82 4.94 -83.25 -26.11
C THR A 82 4.79 -82.74 -27.55
N VAL A 83 5.05 -81.45 -27.78
CA VAL A 83 5.12 -80.91 -29.15
C VAL A 83 6.43 -81.36 -29.78
N GLN A 84 6.34 -81.98 -30.96
CA GLN A 84 7.48 -82.50 -31.70
C GLN A 84 7.47 -81.98 -33.13
N THR A 85 8.66 -81.86 -33.75
CA THR A 85 8.83 -81.42 -35.14
C THR A 85 8.93 -82.63 -36.06
N TYR A 86 8.08 -82.67 -37.09
CA TYR A 86 8.01 -83.71 -38.10
C TYR A 86 8.60 -83.20 -39.41
N SER A 87 9.50 -83.99 -39.98
CA SER A 87 10.27 -83.62 -41.18
C SER A 87 9.47 -83.89 -42.44
N TYR A 88 9.35 -82.90 -43.33
CA TYR A 88 8.67 -83.05 -44.61
C TYR A 88 9.48 -83.93 -45.57
N ASN A 89 8.83 -84.94 -46.13
CA ASN A 89 9.34 -85.89 -47.14
C ASN A 89 10.73 -86.50 -46.86
N SER A 90 11.17 -86.53 -45.60
CA SER A 90 12.49 -87.01 -45.20
C SER A 90 12.46 -87.74 -43.86
N GLY A 91 13.42 -88.64 -43.66
CA GLY A 91 13.55 -89.45 -42.44
C GLY A 91 12.70 -90.73 -42.37
N PRO A 92 12.93 -91.57 -41.34
CA PRO A 92 12.18 -92.80 -41.08
C PRO A 92 10.73 -92.50 -40.69
N ASP A 93 9.84 -93.47 -40.88
CA ASP A 93 8.44 -93.35 -40.47
C ASP A 93 8.31 -93.16 -38.95
N ASN A 94 7.30 -92.43 -38.50
CA ASN A 94 7.13 -92.16 -37.07
C ASN A 94 6.72 -93.44 -36.33
N THR A 95 7.01 -93.53 -35.04
CA THR A 95 6.53 -94.62 -34.17
C THR A 95 5.68 -94.06 -33.05
N VAL A 96 4.55 -94.71 -32.76
CA VAL A 96 3.66 -94.35 -31.64
C VAL A 96 3.18 -95.61 -30.92
N THR A 97 3.15 -95.56 -29.60
CA THR A 97 2.58 -96.62 -28.76
C THR A 97 1.25 -96.14 -28.22
N LEU A 98 0.17 -96.86 -28.53
CA LEU A 98 -1.18 -96.56 -28.06
C LEU A 98 -1.61 -97.58 -27.02
N THR A 99 -2.26 -97.12 -25.95
CA THR A 99 -2.68 -97.97 -24.83
C THR A 99 -4.20 -98.11 -24.82
N ASN A 100 -4.70 -99.33 -24.57
CA ASN A 100 -6.12 -99.58 -24.38
C ASN A 100 -6.68 -98.83 -23.15
N GLY A 101 -7.91 -98.32 -23.25
CA GLY A 101 -8.58 -97.55 -22.20
C GLY A 101 -8.23 -96.06 -22.19
N LYS A 102 -7.60 -95.56 -23.27
CA LYS A 102 -7.19 -94.14 -23.40
C LYS A 102 -7.88 -93.48 -24.59
N TRP A 103 -7.89 -92.16 -24.56
CA TRP A 103 -8.27 -91.31 -25.68
C TRP A 103 -7.07 -90.48 -26.13
N TYR A 104 -6.97 -90.27 -27.43
CA TYR A 104 -5.89 -89.51 -28.03
C TYR A 104 -6.46 -88.36 -28.86
N THR A 105 -5.94 -87.17 -28.63
CA THR A 105 -6.14 -86.00 -29.50
C THR A 105 -4.85 -85.70 -30.22
N VAL A 106 -4.89 -85.69 -31.55
CA VAL A 106 -3.73 -85.38 -32.37
C VAL A 106 -3.94 -84.02 -33.03
N ASN A 107 -3.09 -83.06 -32.69
CA ASN A 107 -3.08 -81.74 -33.31
C ASN A 107 -1.85 -81.61 -34.20
N PHE A 108 -2.07 -81.32 -35.49
CA PHE A 108 -1.03 -81.16 -36.50
C PHE A 108 -1.12 -79.77 -37.14
N ARG A 109 -0.04 -78.98 -37.03
CA ARG A 109 0.00 -77.63 -37.58
C ARG A 109 0.07 -77.67 -39.11
N ASN A 110 -0.85 -76.97 -39.77
CA ASN A 110 -0.82 -76.78 -41.22
C ASN A 110 -0.07 -75.49 -41.58
N ILE A 111 1.10 -75.65 -42.20
CA ILE A 111 1.87 -74.55 -42.81
C ILE A 111 2.15 -74.81 -44.29
N GLY A 112 1.37 -75.70 -44.92
CA GLY A 112 1.64 -76.20 -46.27
C GLY A 112 2.65 -77.34 -46.29
N TYR A 113 3.41 -77.44 -47.38
CA TYR A 113 4.31 -78.54 -47.68
C TYR A 113 5.74 -78.31 -47.15
N ASP A 114 5.85 -78.11 -45.84
CA ASP A 114 7.13 -77.92 -45.14
C ASP A 114 7.12 -78.66 -43.78
N SER A 115 8.29 -78.88 -43.19
CA SER A 115 8.45 -79.53 -41.89
C SER A 115 7.67 -78.75 -40.82
N THR A 116 6.88 -79.45 -40.02
CA THR A 116 5.88 -78.82 -39.15
C THR A 116 5.85 -79.45 -37.77
N GLN A 117 5.01 -78.93 -36.88
CA GLN A 117 4.88 -79.39 -35.51
C GLN A 117 3.55 -80.11 -35.28
N ALA A 118 3.59 -81.15 -34.46
CA ALA A 118 2.39 -81.84 -34.00
C ALA A 118 2.55 -82.34 -32.56
N ILE A 119 1.43 -82.66 -31.93
CA ILE A 119 1.37 -83.23 -30.58
C ILE A 119 0.32 -84.33 -30.53
N PHE A 120 0.65 -85.38 -29.79
CA PHE A 120 -0.30 -86.39 -29.35
C PHE A 120 -0.62 -86.12 -27.89
N MET A 121 -1.87 -85.77 -27.61
CA MET A 121 -2.38 -85.54 -26.27
C MET A 121 -3.13 -86.78 -25.81
N GLU A 122 -2.76 -87.34 -24.67
CA GLU A 122 -3.38 -88.54 -24.09
C GLU A 122 -4.27 -88.16 -22.89
N THR A 123 -5.48 -88.71 -22.83
CA THR A 123 -6.39 -88.61 -21.68
C THR A 123 -6.91 -89.99 -21.27
N SER A 124 -7.21 -90.17 -19.99
CA SER A 124 -7.73 -91.41 -19.40
C SER A 124 -9.21 -91.67 -19.67
N GLY A 125 -9.91 -90.70 -20.25
CA GLY A 125 -11.30 -90.78 -20.66
C GLY A 125 -11.58 -89.86 -21.84
N GLU A 126 -12.81 -89.93 -22.35
CA GLU A 126 -13.28 -89.11 -23.47
C GLU A 126 -13.17 -87.62 -23.12
N PRO A 127 -12.42 -86.83 -23.91
CA PRO A 127 -12.34 -85.39 -23.70
C PRO A 127 -13.71 -84.72 -23.73
N ARG A 128 -13.95 -83.82 -22.78
CA ARG A 128 -15.26 -83.17 -22.63
C ARG A 128 -15.30 -81.84 -23.39
N THR A 129 -16.38 -81.66 -24.14
CA THR A 129 -16.65 -80.43 -24.87
C THR A 129 -17.12 -79.33 -23.90
N ILE A 130 -16.74 -78.09 -24.19
CA ILE A 130 -17.16 -76.91 -23.42
C ILE A 130 -18.46 -76.37 -24.04
N THR A 131 -19.59 -76.69 -23.43
CA THR A 131 -20.93 -76.43 -23.98
C THR A 131 -21.43 -75.01 -23.69
N ALA A 132 -20.99 -74.39 -22.60
CA ALA A 132 -21.33 -73.02 -22.25
C ALA A 132 -20.19 -72.31 -21.51
N VAL A 133 -20.14 -70.98 -21.69
CA VAL A 133 -19.26 -70.07 -20.95
C VAL A 133 -20.12 -68.91 -20.43
N THR A 134 -20.09 -68.67 -19.13
CA THR A 134 -20.77 -67.53 -18.48
C THR A 134 -19.79 -66.76 -17.60
N THR A 135 -20.15 -65.55 -17.23
CA THR A 135 -19.31 -64.67 -16.39
C THR A 135 -20.11 -64.13 -15.21
N SER A 136 -19.44 -63.86 -14.09
CA SER A 136 -20.06 -63.29 -12.88
C SER A 136 -20.62 -61.88 -13.10
N GLN A 137 -20.13 -61.18 -14.11
CA GLN A 137 -20.63 -59.87 -14.56
C GLN A 137 -21.02 -59.95 -16.04
N PRO A 138 -22.09 -59.26 -16.49
CA PRO A 138 -22.44 -59.22 -17.91
C PRO A 138 -21.34 -58.54 -18.72
N LEU A 139 -20.95 -59.14 -19.86
CA LEU A 139 -19.85 -58.61 -20.70
C LEU A 139 -20.12 -57.21 -21.27
N THR A 140 -21.38 -56.78 -21.30
CA THR A 140 -21.78 -55.41 -21.69
C THR A 140 -21.46 -54.38 -20.60
N SER A 141 -21.18 -54.80 -19.36
CA SER A 141 -20.97 -53.92 -18.22
C SER A 141 -20.10 -54.59 -17.15
N VAL A 142 -18.82 -54.82 -17.47
CA VAL A 142 -17.84 -55.36 -16.52
C VAL A 142 -17.19 -54.23 -15.72
N TYR A 143 -17.26 -54.28 -14.40
CA TYR A 143 -16.66 -53.32 -13.48
C TYR A 143 -15.29 -53.79 -13.00
N PRO A 144 -14.37 -52.85 -12.67
CA PRO A 144 -13.06 -53.17 -12.12
C PRO A 144 -13.15 -54.05 -10.87
N GLY A 145 -12.23 -55.02 -10.77
CA GLY A 145 -12.19 -56.00 -9.69
C GLY A 145 -12.10 -57.43 -10.20
N GLU A 146 -12.73 -58.34 -9.49
CA GLU A 146 -12.74 -59.77 -9.77
C GLU A 146 -13.78 -60.13 -10.85
N LEU A 147 -13.35 -60.87 -11.88
CA LEU A 147 -14.22 -61.50 -12.86
C LEU A 147 -14.05 -63.02 -12.81
N THR A 148 -15.16 -63.70 -12.53
CA THR A 148 -15.21 -65.17 -12.52
C THR A 148 -15.85 -65.67 -13.81
N VAL A 149 -15.13 -66.51 -14.54
CA VAL A 149 -15.60 -67.23 -15.72
C VAL A 149 -16.01 -68.63 -15.29
N THR A 150 -17.22 -69.03 -15.67
CA THR A 150 -17.76 -70.36 -15.40
C THR A 150 -17.97 -71.11 -16.71
N ILE A 151 -17.50 -72.35 -16.77
CA ILE A 151 -17.71 -73.25 -17.90
C ILE A 151 -18.65 -74.39 -17.52
N THR A 152 -19.45 -74.84 -18.50
CA THR A 152 -20.23 -76.08 -18.42
C THR A 152 -19.67 -77.09 -19.43
N LEU A 153 -19.52 -78.33 -18.99
CA LEU A 153 -18.94 -79.43 -19.76
C LEU A 153 -20.01 -80.42 -20.19
N SER A 154 -19.79 -81.16 -21.29
CA SER A 154 -20.71 -82.20 -21.75
C SER A 154 -20.79 -83.44 -20.84
N GLY A 155 -19.94 -83.53 -19.82
CA GLY A 155 -19.90 -84.60 -18.82
C GLY A 155 -18.75 -84.39 -17.85
N THR A 156 -18.56 -85.30 -16.89
CA THR A 156 -17.41 -85.26 -15.97
C THR A 156 -16.13 -85.54 -16.76
N PRO A 157 -15.11 -84.66 -16.70
CA PRO A 157 -13.87 -84.83 -17.44
C PRO A 157 -12.97 -85.88 -16.79
N ALA A 158 -12.03 -86.37 -17.58
CA ALA A 158 -10.96 -87.25 -17.08
C ALA A 158 -10.02 -86.47 -16.14
N SER A 159 -9.38 -87.14 -15.18
CA SER A 159 -8.49 -86.48 -14.21
C SER A 159 -7.24 -85.85 -14.82
N ASP A 160 -6.92 -86.25 -16.04
CA ASP A 160 -5.81 -85.77 -16.88
C ASP A 160 -6.30 -84.87 -18.05
N GLU A 161 -7.55 -84.40 -17.99
CA GLU A 161 -8.04 -83.30 -18.84
C GLU A 161 -8.17 -82.01 -18.02
N TYR A 162 -7.36 -81.02 -18.38
CA TYR A 162 -7.27 -79.72 -17.73
C TYR A 162 -7.91 -78.63 -18.57
N PHE A 163 -8.48 -77.62 -17.92
CA PHE A 163 -9.18 -76.52 -18.58
C PHE A 163 -8.52 -75.19 -18.22
N TYR A 164 -8.37 -74.32 -19.22
CA TYR A 164 -7.66 -73.05 -19.09
C TYR A 164 -8.46 -71.91 -19.72
N LEU A 165 -8.46 -70.77 -19.03
CA LEU A 165 -8.89 -69.49 -19.54
C LEU A 165 -7.65 -68.79 -20.13
N ARG A 166 -7.70 -68.43 -21.41
CA ARG A 166 -6.68 -67.59 -22.05
C ARG A 166 -7.26 -66.22 -22.30
N TRP A 167 -6.60 -65.17 -21.78
CA TRP A 167 -7.04 -63.80 -21.95
C TRP A 167 -5.89 -62.85 -22.28
N THR A 168 -6.21 -61.68 -22.80
CA THR A 168 -5.25 -60.70 -23.30
C THR A 168 -5.81 -59.28 -23.21
N THR A 169 -4.92 -58.30 -23.10
CA THR A 169 -5.23 -56.86 -23.24
C THR A 169 -4.67 -56.24 -24.52
N ASN A 170 -4.00 -57.03 -25.36
CA ASN A 170 -3.27 -56.56 -26.54
C ASN A 170 -3.48 -57.48 -27.76
N ASN A 171 -4.73 -57.90 -27.98
CA ASN A 171 -5.13 -58.70 -29.14
C ASN A 171 -4.29 -59.99 -29.32
N PHE A 172 -3.99 -60.67 -28.21
CA PHE A 172 -3.22 -61.91 -28.13
C PHE A 172 -1.75 -61.80 -28.58
N ALA A 173 -1.20 -60.59 -28.70
CA ALA A 173 0.26 -60.41 -28.84
C ALA A 173 1.00 -60.94 -27.60
N SER A 174 0.40 -60.80 -26.41
CA SER A 174 0.74 -61.55 -25.20
C SER A 174 -0.51 -62.18 -24.60
N SER A 175 -0.36 -63.32 -23.93
CA SER A 175 -1.48 -64.07 -23.34
C SER A 175 -1.23 -64.37 -21.86
N ASN A 176 -2.27 -64.19 -21.07
CA ASN A 176 -2.37 -64.64 -19.69
C ASN A 176 -3.18 -65.94 -19.63
N ILE A 177 -2.81 -66.83 -18.70
CA ILE A 177 -3.45 -68.13 -18.53
C ILE A 177 -3.91 -68.28 -17.08
N THR A 178 -5.18 -68.65 -16.91
CA THR A 178 -5.78 -68.95 -15.61
C THR A 178 -6.38 -70.37 -15.65
N PRO A 179 -5.94 -71.31 -14.80
CA PRO A 179 -6.53 -72.65 -14.75
C PRO A 179 -7.94 -72.63 -14.16
N PHE A 180 -8.80 -73.52 -14.62
CA PHE A 180 -10.12 -73.75 -14.02
C PHE A 180 -10.06 -74.78 -12.89
N THR A 181 -10.82 -74.52 -11.82
CA THR A 181 -11.12 -75.52 -10.79
C THR A 181 -12.39 -76.25 -11.20
N ILE A 182 -12.30 -77.54 -11.50
CA ILE A 182 -13.44 -78.36 -11.96
C ILE A 182 -14.13 -79.05 -10.77
N THR A 183 -15.47 -79.05 -10.75
CA THR A 183 -16.29 -79.81 -9.81
C THR A 183 -17.47 -80.44 -10.56
N GLY A 184 -17.49 -81.77 -10.67
CA GLY A 184 -18.50 -82.47 -11.47
C GLY A 184 -18.42 -82.11 -12.95
N THR A 185 -19.45 -81.43 -13.47
CA THR A 185 -19.55 -80.98 -14.87
C THR A 185 -19.33 -79.47 -15.06
N THR A 186 -18.95 -78.75 -14.00
CA THR A 186 -18.73 -77.30 -14.03
C THR A 186 -17.31 -76.94 -13.64
N GLY A 187 -16.83 -75.79 -14.11
CA GLY A 187 -15.52 -75.26 -13.75
C GLY A 187 -15.55 -73.75 -13.55
N THR A 188 -14.74 -73.23 -12.62
CA THR A 188 -14.58 -71.79 -12.40
C THR A 188 -13.12 -71.34 -12.49
N ALA A 189 -12.88 -70.19 -13.12
CA ALA A 189 -11.60 -69.51 -13.17
C ALA A 189 -11.81 -68.02 -12.91
N THR A 190 -10.94 -67.43 -12.09
CA THR A 190 -11.11 -66.06 -11.60
C THR A 190 -9.85 -65.24 -11.87
N PHE A 191 -10.03 -64.01 -12.36
CA PHE A 191 -8.92 -63.08 -12.61
C PHE A 191 -9.34 -61.64 -12.37
N ASN A 192 -8.35 -60.77 -12.13
CA ASN A 192 -8.59 -59.35 -11.85
C ASN A 192 -8.55 -58.52 -13.13
N VAL A 193 -9.50 -57.60 -13.25
CA VAL A 193 -9.62 -56.65 -14.35
C VAL A 193 -9.50 -55.22 -13.83
N LEU A 194 -8.71 -54.39 -14.50
CA LEU A 194 -8.44 -53.00 -14.10
C LEU A 194 -9.28 -52.03 -14.94
N PRO A 195 -9.55 -50.80 -14.42
CA PRO A 195 -10.30 -49.80 -15.16
C PRO A 195 -9.75 -49.54 -16.57
N ASN A 196 -10.66 -49.31 -17.54
CA ASN A 196 -10.34 -49.01 -18.94
C ASN A 196 -9.59 -50.11 -19.72
N GLN A 197 -9.41 -51.31 -19.16
CA GLN A 197 -8.81 -52.40 -19.91
C GLN A 197 -9.78 -52.94 -20.98
N SER A 198 -9.29 -53.05 -22.21
CA SER A 198 -9.95 -53.84 -23.25
C SER A 198 -9.45 -55.27 -23.15
N ILE A 199 -10.34 -56.23 -22.94
CA ILE A 199 -10.00 -57.64 -22.74
C ILE A 199 -10.65 -58.50 -23.81
N ALA A 200 -9.87 -59.44 -24.36
CA ALA A 200 -10.37 -60.55 -25.15
C ALA A 200 -10.01 -61.87 -24.46
N PHE A 201 -10.91 -62.85 -24.45
CA PHE A 201 -10.64 -64.16 -23.88
C PHE A 201 -11.36 -65.30 -24.59
N TYR A 202 -10.84 -66.51 -24.42
CA TYR A 202 -11.51 -67.76 -24.74
C TYR A 202 -11.06 -68.85 -23.78
N VAL A 203 -11.77 -69.98 -23.77
CA VAL A 203 -11.48 -71.11 -22.90
C VAL A 203 -11.11 -72.35 -23.72
N PHE A 204 -10.22 -73.19 -23.20
CA PHE A 204 -9.82 -74.43 -23.87
C PHE A 204 -9.48 -75.56 -22.90
N SER A 205 -9.57 -76.80 -23.36
CA SER A 205 -9.08 -77.99 -22.64
C SER A 205 -7.74 -78.49 -23.21
N SER A 206 -6.95 -79.18 -22.38
CA SER A 206 -5.65 -79.75 -22.72
C SER A 206 -5.36 -80.98 -21.85
N SER A 207 -4.45 -81.84 -22.29
CA SER A 207 -3.87 -82.89 -21.42
C SER A 207 -2.64 -82.41 -20.63
N ILE A 208 -2.20 -81.16 -20.86
CA ILE A 208 -1.03 -80.59 -20.21
C ILE A 208 -1.46 -79.90 -18.91
N GLY A 209 -1.06 -80.44 -17.76
CA GLY A 209 -1.46 -79.93 -16.44
C GLY A 209 -0.82 -78.60 -16.02
N THR A 210 0.15 -78.08 -16.77
CA THR A 210 0.78 -76.79 -16.50
C THR A 210 1.01 -76.03 -17.80
N ILE A 211 0.20 -75.00 -18.03
CA ILE A 211 0.32 -74.07 -19.14
C ILE A 211 0.53 -72.66 -18.56
N THR A 212 1.57 -71.97 -19.00
CA THR A 212 1.93 -70.62 -18.53
C THR A 212 1.59 -69.54 -19.56
N GLY A 213 1.45 -68.30 -19.10
CA GLY A 213 1.33 -67.12 -19.97
C GLY A 213 2.63 -66.78 -20.69
N GLY A 214 2.56 -65.88 -21.67
CA GLY A 214 3.72 -65.31 -22.36
C GLY A 214 4.24 -66.07 -23.60
N GLU A 215 3.58 -67.15 -23.99
CA GLU A 215 4.00 -67.97 -25.14
C GLU A 215 3.37 -67.49 -26.47
N SER A 216 3.87 -68.02 -27.60
CA SER A 216 3.28 -67.74 -28.92
C SER A 216 1.87 -68.31 -29.07
N SER A 217 1.04 -67.75 -29.96
CA SER A 217 -0.30 -68.29 -30.26
C SER A 217 -0.27 -69.77 -30.63
N LEU A 218 0.72 -70.17 -31.43
CA LEU A 218 0.95 -71.55 -31.83
C LEU A 218 1.13 -72.50 -30.64
N PHE A 219 1.83 -72.06 -29.58
CA PHE A 219 2.06 -72.87 -28.39
C PHE A 219 0.74 -73.32 -27.75
N TYR A 220 -0.22 -72.40 -27.65
CA TYR A 220 -1.54 -72.66 -27.08
C TYR A 220 -2.43 -73.44 -28.05
N ASP A 221 -2.46 -73.03 -29.33
CA ASP A 221 -3.33 -73.63 -30.34
C ASP A 221 -3.02 -75.13 -30.51
N LEU A 222 -1.73 -75.51 -30.57
CA LEU A 222 -1.31 -76.91 -30.67
C LEU A 222 -1.73 -77.75 -29.45
N ARG A 223 -1.81 -77.15 -28.25
CA ARG A 223 -2.17 -77.85 -27.01
C ARG A 223 -3.66 -77.83 -26.70
N THR A 224 -4.49 -77.37 -27.63
CA THR A 224 -5.94 -77.22 -27.44
C THR A 224 -6.70 -78.47 -27.91
N ILE A 225 -7.35 -79.19 -26.98
CA ILE A 225 -8.25 -80.32 -27.28
C ILE A 225 -9.63 -79.79 -27.70
N HIS A 226 -10.44 -79.25 -26.79
CA HIS A 226 -11.66 -78.50 -27.10
C HIS A 226 -11.47 -77.02 -26.76
N PHE A 227 -12.25 -76.14 -27.39
CA PHE A 227 -12.25 -74.71 -27.07
C PHE A 227 -13.63 -74.11 -27.24
N ASN A 228 -13.86 -73.00 -26.56
CA ASN A 228 -15.01 -72.14 -26.80
C ASN A 228 -14.52 -70.69 -26.87
N ASN A 229 -14.61 -70.12 -28.07
CA ASN A 229 -14.16 -68.76 -28.40
C ASN A 229 -15.31 -67.90 -28.93
N ASN A 230 -16.53 -68.09 -28.40
CA ASN A 230 -17.69 -67.30 -28.81
C ASN A 230 -18.02 -67.44 -30.32
N SER A 231 -17.85 -68.64 -30.89
CA SER A 231 -18.09 -68.91 -32.32
C SER A 231 -17.19 -68.12 -33.29
N GLY A 232 -15.99 -67.72 -32.86
CA GLY A 232 -14.98 -67.10 -33.72
C GLY A 232 -14.35 -65.81 -33.17
N PRO A 233 -15.14 -64.76 -32.83
CA PRO A 233 -14.61 -63.45 -32.44
C PRO A 233 -13.85 -63.38 -31.10
N ASN A 234 -13.83 -64.46 -30.32
CA ASN A 234 -13.53 -64.46 -28.89
C ASN A 234 -14.58 -63.67 -28.07
N TYR A 235 -14.56 -63.85 -26.75
CA TYR A 235 -15.32 -63.00 -25.84
C TYR A 235 -14.55 -61.70 -25.64
N THR A 236 -15.20 -60.56 -25.85
CA THR A 236 -14.56 -59.24 -25.72
C THR A 236 -15.38 -58.32 -24.83
N PHE A 237 -14.72 -57.51 -24.00
CA PHE A 237 -15.36 -56.46 -23.22
C PHE A 237 -14.36 -55.34 -22.90
N THR A 238 -14.90 -54.17 -22.55
CA THR A 238 -14.11 -53.07 -21.97
C THR A 238 -14.54 -52.89 -20.52
N VAL A 239 -13.57 -52.84 -19.61
CA VAL A 239 -13.81 -52.63 -18.19
C VAL A 239 -14.22 -51.17 -17.97
N GLN A 240 -15.27 -50.96 -17.18
CA GLN A 240 -15.75 -49.64 -16.82
C GLN A 240 -14.63 -48.80 -16.16
N PRO A 241 -14.64 -47.46 -16.34
CA PRO A 241 -13.58 -46.59 -15.84
C PRO A 241 -13.57 -46.42 -14.31
N ALA A 242 -14.63 -46.85 -13.62
CA ALA A 242 -14.85 -46.60 -12.20
C ALA A 242 -15.28 -47.87 -11.45
N TYR A 243 -14.88 -47.98 -10.19
CA TYR A 243 -15.46 -48.94 -9.25
C TYR A 243 -16.86 -48.48 -8.87
N ARG A 244 -17.88 -49.31 -9.08
CA ARG A 244 -19.28 -48.94 -8.83
C ARG A 244 -19.86 -49.78 -7.70
N THR A 245 -20.64 -49.15 -6.81
CA THR A 245 -21.39 -49.88 -5.77
C THR A 245 -22.47 -50.78 -6.39
N ILE A 246 -22.89 -51.82 -5.66
CA ILE A 246 -24.06 -52.62 -6.02
C ILE A 246 -25.34 -51.77 -5.98
N ALA A 247 -26.35 -52.15 -6.76
CA ALA A 247 -27.65 -51.47 -6.80
C ALA A 247 -28.62 -52.00 -5.73
N THR A 248 -28.17 -52.05 -4.47
CA THR A 248 -28.96 -52.48 -3.32
C THR A 248 -29.12 -51.30 -2.36
N ALA A 249 -30.36 -50.82 -2.20
CA ALA A 249 -30.63 -49.68 -1.33
C ALA A 249 -30.20 -49.94 0.13
N GLY A 250 -29.61 -48.94 0.76
CA GLY A 250 -29.16 -49.00 2.15
C GLY A 250 -27.80 -48.37 2.40
N ILE A 251 -27.35 -48.46 3.65
CA ILE A 251 -26.03 -47.99 4.08
C ILE A 251 -25.02 -49.14 3.91
N LEU A 252 -24.03 -48.95 3.03
CA LEU A 252 -23.04 -49.96 2.69
C LEU A 252 -21.63 -49.53 3.14
N PRO A 253 -20.85 -50.39 3.81
CA PRO A 253 -19.48 -50.06 4.21
C PRO A 253 -18.52 -49.99 3.00
N TYR A 254 -17.71 -48.94 2.91
CA TYR A 254 -16.66 -48.81 1.87
C TYR A 254 -15.69 -50.01 1.87
N THR A 255 -15.34 -50.49 3.06
CA THR A 255 -14.34 -51.54 3.31
C THR A 255 -14.79 -52.95 2.95
N ASN A 256 -16.05 -53.16 2.57
CA ASN A 256 -16.53 -54.49 2.20
C ASN A 256 -16.41 -54.70 0.70
N ALA A 257 -15.73 -55.79 0.29
CA ALA A 257 -15.62 -56.20 -1.11
C ALA A 257 -17.00 -56.33 -1.78
N SER A 258 -17.98 -56.88 -1.07
CA SER A 258 -19.36 -57.08 -1.55
C SER A 258 -20.16 -55.80 -1.79
N THR A 259 -19.69 -54.64 -1.31
CA THR A 259 -20.28 -53.33 -1.61
C THR A 259 -20.10 -52.97 -3.09
N TRP A 260 -19.08 -53.54 -3.75
CA TRP A 260 -18.65 -53.17 -5.09
C TRP A 260 -19.01 -54.25 -6.11
N ARG A 261 -19.45 -53.85 -7.32
CA ARG A 261 -19.87 -54.80 -8.38
C ARG A 261 -18.76 -55.75 -8.84
N GLY A 262 -17.50 -55.33 -8.73
CA GLY A 262 -16.34 -56.17 -8.99
C GLY A 262 -15.87 -56.98 -7.79
N ASN A 263 -16.62 -57.04 -6.69
CA ASN A 263 -16.29 -57.78 -5.47
C ASN A 263 -14.86 -57.51 -4.93
N VAL A 264 -14.38 -56.28 -5.06
CA VAL A 264 -13.05 -55.84 -4.63
C VAL A 264 -13.17 -54.42 -4.09
N ILE A 265 -12.50 -54.15 -2.97
CA ILE A 265 -12.41 -52.80 -2.38
C ILE A 265 -11.58 -51.91 -3.32
N PRO A 266 -12.04 -50.70 -3.69
CA PRO A 266 -11.29 -49.83 -4.57
C PRO A 266 -9.92 -49.50 -3.98
N PRO A 267 -8.83 -49.62 -4.77
CA PRO A 267 -7.50 -49.27 -4.31
C PRO A 267 -7.33 -47.76 -4.11
N SER A 268 -6.23 -47.36 -3.47
CA SER A 268 -5.84 -45.95 -3.33
C SER A 268 -5.78 -45.26 -4.70
N GLY A 269 -6.36 -44.07 -4.83
CA GLY A 269 -6.42 -43.31 -6.08
C GLY A 269 -7.43 -43.83 -7.10
N ALA A 270 -8.38 -44.67 -6.68
CA ALA A 270 -9.44 -45.15 -7.56
C ALA A 270 -10.50 -44.07 -7.85
N ARG A 271 -11.14 -44.19 -9.03
CA ARG A 271 -12.41 -43.52 -9.35
C ARG A 271 -13.57 -44.37 -8.87
N ILE A 272 -14.54 -43.76 -8.20
CA ILE A 272 -15.71 -44.45 -7.66
C ILE A 272 -17.04 -43.87 -8.15
N GLN A 273 -18.04 -44.74 -8.29
CA GLN A 273 -19.43 -44.41 -8.59
C GLN A 273 -20.34 -44.99 -7.50
N VAL A 274 -21.19 -44.16 -6.91
CA VAL A 274 -22.21 -44.59 -5.94
C VAL A 274 -23.56 -44.64 -6.62
N GLU A 275 -24.18 -45.82 -6.61
CA GLU A 275 -25.48 -46.06 -7.22
C GLU A 275 -26.63 -45.32 -6.52
N ASP A 276 -27.74 -45.18 -7.25
CA ASP A 276 -28.96 -44.59 -6.72
C ASP A 276 -29.44 -45.31 -5.45
N SER A 277 -29.93 -44.54 -4.48
CA SER A 277 -30.41 -45.01 -3.17
C SER A 277 -29.38 -45.77 -2.30
N VAL A 278 -28.10 -45.74 -2.65
CA VAL A 278 -27.00 -46.26 -1.82
C VAL A 278 -26.38 -45.13 -1.00
N GLU A 279 -26.15 -45.37 0.28
CA GLU A 279 -25.32 -44.51 1.13
C GLU A 279 -24.00 -45.23 1.45
N LEU A 280 -22.92 -44.76 0.84
CA LEU A 280 -21.60 -45.33 1.04
C LEU A 280 -20.98 -44.77 2.32
N ASN A 281 -20.84 -45.61 3.34
CA ASN A 281 -20.23 -45.23 4.60
C ASN A 281 -18.71 -45.43 4.55
N ALA A 282 -17.98 -44.31 4.54
CA ALA A 282 -16.52 -44.26 4.58
C ALA A 282 -15.96 -43.82 5.96
N SER A 283 -16.82 -43.62 6.97
CA SER A 283 -16.50 -43.01 8.27
C SER A 283 -15.49 -43.77 9.16
N SER A 284 -15.16 -45.01 8.83
CA SER A 284 -14.24 -45.86 9.61
C SER A 284 -12.89 -46.12 8.93
N LEU A 285 -12.60 -45.42 7.82
CA LEU A 285 -11.37 -45.63 7.05
C LEU A 285 -10.13 -44.96 7.69
N PRO A 286 -8.92 -45.52 7.45
CA PRO A 286 -7.68 -44.83 7.77
C PRO A 286 -7.54 -43.52 6.97
N SER A 287 -6.91 -42.52 7.58
CA SER A 287 -6.77 -41.16 7.06
C SER A 287 -5.36 -40.90 6.54
N PRO A 288 -5.18 -40.26 5.37
CA PRO A 288 -6.22 -39.81 4.43
C PRO A 288 -6.79 -40.94 3.54
N LEU A 289 -8.08 -40.82 3.16
CA LEU A 289 -8.65 -41.62 2.07
C LEU A 289 -8.25 -41.01 0.72
N ASN A 290 -7.56 -41.77 -0.11
CA ASN A 290 -7.05 -41.31 -1.41
C ASN A 290 -7.96 -41.74 -2.57
N LEU A 291 -8.49 -40.79 -3.33
CA LEU A 291 -9.40 -41.03 -4.47
C LEU A 291 -9.03 -40.17 -5.69
N ASP A 292 -9.30 -40.68 -6.89
CA ASP A 292 -9.21 -39.89 -8.12
C ASP A 292 -10.46 -39.03 -8.29
N SER A 293 -11.65 -39.63 -8.29
CA SER A 293 -12.91 -38.89 -8.50
C SER A 293 -14.11 -39.68 -8.01
N ILE A 294 -15.23 -38.97 -7.82
CA ILE A 294 -16.45 -39.51 -7.21
C ILE A 294 -17.66 -39.03 -8.01
N GLU A 295 -18.50 -39.97 -8.39
CA GLU A 295 -19.77 -39.69 -9.04
C GLU A 295 -20.92 -40.34 -8.27
N LEU A 296 -21.91 -39.55 -7.86
CA LEU A 296 -23.13 -39.99 -7.21
C LEU A 296 -24.26 -40.04 -8.25
N ILE A 297 -24.84 -41.21 -8.44
CA ILE A 297 -25.90 -41.45 -9.42
C ILE A 297 -27.25 -41.29 -8.73
N GLY A 298 -28.15 -40.50 -9.30
CA GLY A 298 -29.48 -40.26 -8.72
C GLY A 298 -29.39 -39.71 -7.29
N ASN A 299 -29.96 -40.44 -6.33
CA ASN A 299 -29.94 -40.14 -4.90
C ASN A 299 -28.82 -40.88 -4.14
N GLY A 300 -27.81 -41.41 -4.83
CA GLY A 300 -26.62 -41.97 -4.20
C GLY A 300 -25.94 -40.96 -3.27
N LYS A 301 -25.42 -41.42 -2.13
CA LYS A 301 -24.81 -40.62 -1.08
C LYS A 301 -23.47 -41.19 -0.63
N ILE A 302 -22.59 -40.33 -0.14
CA ILE A 302 -21.35 -40.75 0.49
C ILE A 302 -21.15 -39.99 1.80
N ASP A 303 -20.82 -40.75 2.85
CA ASP A 303 -20.53 -40.22 4.17
C ASP A 303 -19.03 -40.24 4.46
N PHE A 304 -18.45 -39.04 4.47
CA PHE A 304 -17.06 -38.78 4.84
C PHE A 304 -16.90 -38.29 6.28
N SER A 305 -17.82 -38.59 7.20
CA SER A 305 -17.74 -38.18 8.61
C SER A 305 -16.55 -38.84 9.36
N PHE A 306 -15.33 -38.63 8.87
CA PHE A 306 -14.01 -39.02 9.33
C PHE A 306 -12.99 -37.92 8.89
N SER A 307 -11.71 -38.08 9.24
CA SER A 307 -10.78 -36.94 9.33
C SER A 307 -10.34 -36.29 8.01
N SER A 308 -9.95 -37.01 6.96
CA SER A 308 -9.50 -36.35 5.70
C SER A 308 -9.57 -37.21 4.43
N VAL A 309 -9.82 -36.55 3.30
CA VAL A 309 -9.84 -37.12 1.94
C VAL A 309 -8.82 -36.38 1.07
N GLU A 310 -8.01 -37.14 0.35
CA GLU A 310 -7.05 -36.64 -0.61
C GLU A 310 -7.48 -37.03 -2.02
N PHE A 311 -7.73 -36.01 -2.83
CA PHE A 311 -8.07 -36.09 -4.23
C PHE A 311 -6.81 -35.95 -5.08
N VAL A 312 -6.54 -36.99 -5.87
CA VAL A 312 -5.40 -37.05 -6.78
C VAL A 312 -5.80 -36.76 -8.22
N ASN A 313 -4.84 -36.32 -9.04
CA ASN A 313 -5.06 -35.94 -10.45
C ASN A 313 -6.15 -34.87 -10.63
N ASP A 314 -6.94 -34.96 -11.73
CA ASP A 314 -8.01 -34.02 -12.09
C ASP A 314 -9.36 -34.47 -11.51
N ALA A 315 -9.40 -34.50 -10.18
CA ALA A 315 -10.55 -34.98 -9.42
C ALA A 315 -11.83 -34.17 -9.63
N ALA A 316 -12.94 -34.89 -9.78
CA ALA A 316 -14.26 -34.31 -9.87
C ALA A 316 -15.22 -34.96 -8.86
N LEU A 317 -15.97 -34.13 -8.14
CA LEU A 317 -17.13 -34.54 -7.36
C LEU A 317 -18.37 -34.22 -8.20
N VAL A 318 -19.02 -35.27 -8.71
CA VAL A 318 -20.19 -35.17 -9.58
C VAL A 318 -21.41 -35.70 -8.84
N GLY A 319 -22.45 -34.89 -8.68
CA GLY A 319 -23.68 -35.30 -8.00
C GLY A 319 -24.41 -34.13 -7.33
N ILE A 320 -25.46 -34.45 -6.58
CA ILE A 320 -26.20 -33.48 -5.77
C ILE A 320 -25.38 -33.13 -4.52
N ALA A 321 -25.09 -31.85 -4.31
CA ALA A 321 -24.26 -31.38 -3.20
C ALA A 321 -24.66 -31.92 -1.82
N SER A 322 -25.96 -31.96 -1.50
CA SER A 322 -26.48 -32.45 -0.21
C SER A 322 -26.26 -33.95 0.04
N ASN A 323 -25.83 -34.70 -0.97
CA ASN A 323 -25.56 -36.13 -0.86
C ASN A 323 -24.09 -36.44 -0.48
N PHE A 324 -23.23 -35.43 -0.47
CA PHE A 324 -21.89 -35.53 0.10
C PHE A 324 -21.96 -35.08 1.57
N ILE A 325 -21.91 -36.03 2.50
CA ILE A 325 -21.93 -35.75 3.94
C ILE A 325 -20.48 -35.56 4.38
N THR A 326 -20.07 -34.31 4.67
CA THR A 326 -18.66 -33.93 4.91
C THR A 326 -18.45 -33.32 6.30
N ASN A 327 -19.12 -33.84 7.34
CA ASN A 327 -19.14 -33.24 8.68
C ASN A 327 -17.74 -33.17 9.31
N GLY A 328 -17.05 -32.03 9.13
CA GLY A 328 -15.71 -31.78 9.66
C GLY A 328 -14.56 -32.40 8.86
N THR A 329 -14.82 -32.91 7.65
CA THR A 329 -13.83 -33.58 6.81
C THR A 329 -12.92 -32.60 6.09
N ASN A 330 -11.60 -32.80 6.16
CA ASN A 330 -10.64 -32.01 5.37
C ASN A 330 -10.46 -32.59 3.96
N PHE A 331 -10.49 -31.77 2.93
CA PHE A 331 -10.20 -32.16 1.55
C PHE A 331 -8.86 -31.60 1.09
N THR A 332 -8.04 -32.42 0.46
CA THR A 332 -6.80 -31.99 -0.21
C THR A 332 -6.91 -32.30 -1.69
N PHE A 333 -6.78 -31.31 -2.56
CA PHE A 333 -6.67 -31.50 -4.00
C PHE A 333 -5.21 -31.31 -4.42
N THR A 334 -4.56 -32.40 -4.82
CA THR A 334 -3.15 -32.37 -5.26
C THR A 334 -3.02 -31.95 -6.73
N GLY A 335 -4.02 -32.22 -7.57
CA GLY A 335 -4.17 -31.71 -8.93
C GLY A 335 -5.37 -30.78 -9.09
N THR A 336 -6.05 -30.82 -10.24
CA THR A 336 -7.26 -30.02 -10.47
C THR A 336 -8.44 -30.60 -9.68
N GLY A 337 -9.09 -29.81 -8.84
CA GLY A 337 -10.33 -30.21 -8.15
C GLY A 337 -11.57 -29.60 -8.79
N ARG A 338 -12.69 -30.32 -8.84
CA ARG A 338 -14.00 -29.78 -9.26
C ARG A 338 -15.07 -30.05 -8.20
N LEU A 339 -15.73 -29.00 -7.73
CA LEU A 339 -16.83 -29.07 -6.75
C LEU A 339 -18.18 -28.72 -7.41
N PRO A 340 -19.28 -29.43 -7.07
CA PRO A 340 -20.59 -29.21 -7.68
C PRO A 340 -21.30 -27.96 -7.13
N ALA A 341 -22.38 -27.54 -7.78
CA ALA A 341 -23.15 -26.37 -7.36
C ALA A 341 -23.80 -26.56 -5.98
N ASN A 342 -23.90 -25.47 -5.20
CA ASN A 342 -24.45 -25.42 -3.84
C ASN A 342 -23.70 -26.31 -2.82
N PHE A 343 -22.47 -26.69 -3.11
CA PHE A 343 -21.65 -27.50 -2.21
C PHE A 343 -21.23 -26.71 -0.98
N TYR A 344 -21.52 -27.22 0.22
CA TYR A 344 -21.15 -26.61 1.49
C TYR A 344 -20.11 -27.47 2.21
N MET A 345 -18.97 -26.88 2.54
CA MET A 345 -17.86 -27.59 3.19
C MET A 345 -17.49 -26.98 4.52
N ASN A 346 -17.68 -27.72 5.60
CA ASN A 346 -17.35 -27.26 6.96
C ASN A 346 -15.94 -27.63 7.42
N GLY A 347 -15.18 -28.41 6.63
CA GLY A 347 -13.77 -28.72 6.90
C GLY A 347 -12.81 -27.85 6.11
N GLU A 348 -11.51 -28.12 6.26
CA GLU A 348 -10.47 -27.40 5.52
C GLU A 348 -10.32 -27.94 4.10
N ILE A 349 -10.19 -27.05 3.11
CA ILE A 349 -9.78 -27.36 1.74
C ILE A 349 -8.33 -26.94 1.55
N THR A 350 -7.46 -27.86 1.15
CA THR A 350 -6.10 -27.55 0.72
C THR A 350 -5.97 -27.78 -0.77
N ILE A 351 -5.42 -26.81 -1.50
CA ILE A 351 -5.26 -26.90 -2.96
C ILE A 351 -3.81 -26.66 -3.38
N ASN A 352 -3.27 -27.57 -4.19
CA ASN A 352 -1.96 -27.43 -4.85
C ASN A 352 -2.09 -27.13 -6.36
N GLY A 353 -3.30 -27.24 -6.90
CA GLY A 353 -3.64 -26.94 -8.29
C GLY A 353 -4.94 -26.12 -8.41
N ASN A 354 -5.52 -26.08 -9.60
CA ASN A 354 -6.76 -25.35 -9.85
C ASN A 354 -7.94 -25.99 -9.10
N LEU A 355 -8.68 -25.22 -8.31
CA LEU A 355 -9.98 -25.61 -7.79
C LEU A 355 -11.08 -24.93 -8.60
N ILE A 356 -11.77 -25.71 -9.43
CA ILE A 356 -12.89 -25.29 -10.25
C ILE A 356 -14.16 -25.39 -9.41
N LEU A 357 -14.74 -24.24 -9.08
CA LEU A 357 -16.00 -24.15 -8.37
C LEU A 357 -17.15 -23.97 -9.36
N ASP A 358 -18.29 -24.57 -9.04
CA ASP A 358 -19.58 -24.24 -9.65
C ASP A 358 -20.30 -23.15 -8.80
N THR A 359 -21.52 -22.79 -9.19
CA THR A 359 -22.34 -21.77 -8.53
C THR A 359 -22.62 -22.09 -7.05
N ASN A 360 -22.58 -21.05 -6.20
CA ASN A 360 -22.92 -21.11 -4.77
C ASN A 360 -22.12 -22.11 -3.92
N VAL A 361 -20.87 -22.44 -4.29
CA VAL A 361 -19.98 -23.23 -3.41
C VAL A 361 -19.59 -22.40 -2.19
N THR A 362 -19.84 -22.94 -0.99
CA THR A 362 -19.60 -22.27 0.29
C THR A 362 -18.46 -22.92 1.06
N ILE A 363 -17.48 -22.11 1.45
CA ILE A 363 -16.37 -22.46 2.33
C ILE A 363 -16.76 -22.12 3.77
N GLY A 364 -17.09 -23.15 4.54
CA GLY A 364 -17.49 -23.04 5.95
C GLY A 364 -16.32 -22.81 6.91
N ASN A 365 -15.17 -23.44 6.66
CA ASN A 365 -14.01 -23.38 7.55
C ASN A 365 -12.79 -22.72 6.90
N SER A 366 -11.97 -23.42 6.12
CA SER A 366 -10.73 -22.83 5.59
C SER A 366 -10.46 -23.23 4.14
N LEU A 367 -10.05 -22.28 3.30
CA LEU A 367 -9.42 -22.53 2.01
C LEU A 367 -7.93 -22.20 2.11
N LYS A 368 -7.08 -23.22 2.02
CA LYS A 368 -5.62 -23.16 2.06
C LYS A 368 -5.06 -23.32 0.66
N ILE A 369 -4.46 -22.25 0.15
CA ILE A 369 -3.81 -22.24 -1.15
C ILE A 369 -2.31 -22.48 -0.93
N LYS A 370 -1.79 -23.53 -1.59
CA LYS A 370 -0.36 -23.87 -1.63
C LYS A 370 0.21 -23.60 -3.02
N SER A 371 1.49 -23.92 -3.23
CA SER A 371 2.20 -23.66 -4.49
C SER A 371 1.47 -24.28 -5.67
N GLY A 372 1.11 -23.45 -6.66
CA GLY A 372 0.34 -23.87 -7.84
C GLY A 372 -1.18 -23.78 -7.69
N GLY A 373 -1.68 -23.54 -6.47
CA GLY A 373 -3.11 -23.45 -6.17
C GLY A 373 -3.74 -22.14 -6.62
N PHE A 374 -4.95 -22.20 -7.18
CA PHE A 374 -5.81 -21.05 -7.49
C PHE A 374 -7.27 -21.49 -7.66
N VAL A 375 -8.22 -20.56 -7.61
CA VAL A 375 -9.64 -20.85 -7.86
C VAL A 375 -10.07 -20.38 -9.25
N SER A 376 -10.89 -21.18 -9.93
CA SER A 376 -11.53 -20.81 -11.21
C SER A 376 -13.00 -21.27 -11.29
N GLY A 377 -13.70 -20.92 -12.39
CA GLY A 377 -15.13 -21.20 -12.57
C GLY A 377 -16.00 -20.12 -11.94
N TYR A 378 -16.22 -20.21 -10.62
CA TYR A 378 -16.92 -19.22 -9.82
C TYR A 378 -16.12 -18.86 -8.57
N ALA A 379 -16.36 -17.67 -8.03
CA ALA A 379 -15.77 -17.29 -6.75
C ALA A 379 -16.48 -18.03 -5.59
N PRO A 380 -15.76 -18.40 -4.52
CA PRO A 380 -16.35 -19.06 -3.35
C PRO A 380 -17.15 -18.09 -2.48
N ILE A 381 -18.24 -18.58 -1.87
CA ILE A 381 -18.91 -17.88 -0.78
C ILE A 381 -18.22 -18.28 0.53
N TYR A 382 -17.81 -17.30 1.33
CA TYR A 382 -17.15 -17.55 2.61
C TYR A 382 -18.15 -17.41 3.76
N ALA A 383 -18.28 -18.46 4.58
CA ALA A 383 -19.14 -18.41 5.77
C ALA A 383 -18.51 -17.53 6.88
N TYR A 384 -19.34 -17.12 7.84
CA TYR A 384 -18.84 -16.48 9.07
C TYR A 384 -17.88 -17.41 9.80
N GLY A 385 -16.75 -16.87 10.27
CA GLY A 385 -15.68 -17.62 10.92
C GLY A 385 -14.66 -18.25 9.96
N SER A 386 -14.93 -18.27 8.65
CA SER A 386 -14.05 -18.94 7.69
C SER A 386 -12.74 -18.18 7.40
N TRP A 387 -11.76 -18.90 6.84
CA TRP A 387 -10.42 -18.40 6.53
C TRP A 387 -10.02 -18.68 5.08
N LEU A 388 -9.39 -17.69 4.45
CA LEU A 388 -8.59 -17.84 3.24
C LEU A 388 -7.11 -17.73 3.62
N GLN A 389 -6.29 -18.73 3.29
CA GLN A 389 -4.89 -18.79 3.69
C GLN A 389 -3.98 -18.98 2.47
N TYR A 390 -3.01 -18.09 2.30
CA TYR A 390 -1.96 -18.21 1.28
C TYR A 390 -0.70 -18.80 1.92
N LEU A 391 -0.23 -19.96 1.45
CA LEU A 391 0.82 -20.76 2.12
C LEU A 391 1.95 -21.21 1.15
N ALA A 392 2.41 -20.32 0.26
CA ALA A 392 3.50 -20.60 -0.67
C ALA A 392 4.25 -19.30 -1.06
N PRO A 393 5.41 -19.39 -1.74
CA PRO A 393 6.31 -18.26 -1.88
C PRO A 393 5.73 -17.00 -2.53
N SER A 394 4.84 -17.13 -3.52
CA SER A 394 4.27 -16.00 -4.24
C SER A 394 2.88 -16.28 -4.81
N TYR A 395 1.98 -15.30 -4.70
CA TYR A 395 0.63 -15.32 -5.26
C TYR A 395 0.25 -13.99 -5.89
N SER A 396 -0.59 -14.06 -6.91
CA SER A 396 -1.46 -12.98 -7.36
C SER A 396 -2.88 -13.49 -7.19
N PRO A 397 -3.62 -13.01 -6.17
CA PRO A 397 -4.85 -13.69 -5.81
C PRO A 397 -5.88 -13.59 -6.94
N GLY A 398 -6.65 -14.66 -7.17
CA GLY A 398 -7.60 -14.85 -8.27
C GLY A 398 -9.06 -14.75 -7.82
N LEU A 399 -9.92 -15.67 -8.29
CA LEU A 399 -11.35 -15.68 -7.96
C LEU A 399 -11.63 -15.98 -6.47
N GLU A 400 -10.71 -16.64 -5.77
CA GLU A 400 -10.79 -16.90 -4.33
C GLU A 400 -10.98 -15.62 -3.50
N TRP A 401 -10.50 -14.48 -4.01
CA TRP A 401 -10.68 -13.20 -3.39
C TRP A 401 -10.93 -12.22 -4.51
N SER A 402 -12.17 -11.97 -4.89
CA SER A 402 -12.48 -11.23 -6.13
C SER A 402 -13.64 -10.27 -6.00
N HIS A 403 -14.31 -10.23 -4.84
CA HIS A 403 -15.44 -9.34 -4.63
C HIS A 403 -15.01 -7.88 -4.67
N LEU A 404 -15.74 -7.07 -5.45
CA LEU A 404 -15.45 -5.66 -5.64
C LEU A 404 -16.13 -4.84 -4.53
N GLY A 405 -15.34 -4.17 -3.68
CA GLY A 405 -15.85 -3.30 -2.62
C GLY A 405 -16.31 -4.10 -1.40
N THR A 406 -17.12 -3.50 -0.55
CA THR A 406 -17.68 -4.17 0.63
C THR A 406 -18.87 -5.04 0.23
N GLY A 407 -18.83 -6.33 0.58
CA GLY A 407 -19.94 -7.26 0.40
C GLY A 407 -20.58 -7.72 1.72
N ILE A 408 -21.44 -8.73 1.63
CA ILE A 408 -22.11 -9.44 2.72
C ILE A 408 -21.49 -10.83 2.84
N VAL A 409 -20.84 -11.10 3.98
CA VAL A 409 -20.25 -12.41 4.30
C VAL A 409 -21.35 -13.49 4.30
N GLY A 410 -21.03 -14.65 3.74
CA GLY A 410 -21.97 -15.76 3.58
C GLY A 410 -22.96 -15.61 2.42
N THR A 411 -22.91 -14.49 1.70
CA THR A 411 -23.80 -14.23 0.54
C THR A 411 -22.98 -13.92 -0.72
N ASP A 412 -22.06 -12.95 -0.63
CA ASP A 412 -21.36 -12.46 -1.80
C ASP A 412 -20.12 -13.32 -2.15
N PRO A 413 -20.05 -13.86 -3.38
CA PRO A 413 -18.90 -14.63 -3.83
C PRO A 413 -17.60 -13.81 -3.86
N GLY A 414 -16.49 -14.44 -3.47
CA GLY A 414 -15.15 -13.85 -3.50
C GLY A 414 -14.87 -12.84 -2.40
N TYR A 415 -15.72 -12.77 -1.36
CA TYR A 415 -15.59 -11.88 -0.21
C TYR A 415 -15.18 -12.66 1.05
N PRO A 416 -13.87 -12.88 1.30
CA PRO A 416 -13.41 -13.69 2.42
C PRO A 416 -13.71 -13.05 3.77
N PHE A 417 -14.08 -13.88 4.76
CA PHE A 417 -14.30 -13.40 6.13
C PHE A 417 -12.98 -13.06 6.82
N ASN A 418 -12.06 -14.02 6.94
CA ASN A 418 -10.71 -13.79 7.41
C ASN A 418 -9.68 -14.15 6.33
N VAL A 419 -8.56 -13.44 6.29
CA VAL A 419 -7.44 -13.74 5.38
C VAL A 419 -6.13 -13.86 6.17
N ILE A 420 -5.34 -14.90 5.87
CA ILE A 420 -3.97 -15.09 6.35
C ILE A 420 -3.00 -15.11 5.18
N VAL A 421 -1.90 -14.39 5.32
CA VAL A 421 -0.75 -14.41 4.42
C VAL A 421 0.42 -15.09 5.14
N GLY A 422 0.78 -16.28 4.66
CA GLY A 422 1.87 -17.13 5.15
C GLY A 422 1.55 -17.96 6.39
N ASN A 423 2.44 -18.89 6.73
CA ASN A 423 2.32 -19.78 7.90
C ASN A 423 3.13 -19.30 9.12
N GLY A 424 3.89 -18.20 8.97
CA GLY A 424 4.77 -17.64 10.01
C GLY A 424 6.21 -18.12 9.99
N THR A 425 6.53 -19.17 9.23
CA THR A 425 7.89 -19.70 9.10
C THR A 425 8.46 -19.49 7.70
N ASP A 426 7.65 -19.75 6.66
CA ASP A 426 8.08 -19.70 5.27
C ASP A 426 7.70 -18.36 4.63
N PRO A 427 8.63 -17.75 3.86
CA PRO A 427 8.32 -16.54 3.12
C PRO A 427 7.14 -16.75 2.19
N THR A 428 6.13 -15.89 2.31
CA THR A 428 4.94 -15.87 1.45
C THR A 428 4.70 -14.45 0.98
N THR A 429 4.61 -14.22 -0.32
CA THR A 429 4.30 -12.91 -0.90
C THR A 429 2.95 -12.94 -1.59
N VAL A 430 2.03 -12.06 -1.20
CA VAL A 430 0.76 -11.85 -1.91
C VAL A 430 0.82 -10.49 -2.59
N ASN A 431 0.71 -10.49 -3.93
CA ASN A 431 0.75 -9.29 -4.74
C ASN A 431 -0.64 -8.92 -5.24
N PHE A 432 -1.15 -7.81 -4.73
CA PHE A 432 -2.45 -7.30 -5.03
C PHE A 432 -2.30 -6.06 -5.92
N THR A 433 -2.66 -6.18 -7.19
CA THR A 433 -2.41 -5.15 -8.20
C THR A 433 -3.67 -4.76 -8.95
N ASN A 434 -4.09 -3.50 -8.84
CA ASN A 434 -5.23 -2.90 -9.55
C ASN A 434 -6.52 -3.71 -9.42
N LEU A 435 -6.81 -4.14 -8.20
CA LEU A 435 -8.01 -4.91 -7.90
C LEU A 435 -8.84 -4.16 -6.85
N ASN A 436 -10.15 -4.27 -6.93
CA ASN A 436 -11.03 -3.84 -5.85
C ASN A 436 -11.31 -5.06 -4.99
N ARG A 437 -10.81 -5.12 -3.75
CA ARG A 437 -11.21 -6.21 -2.84
C ARG A 437 -11.34 -5.70 -1.42
N ALA A 438 -12.07 -6.47 -0.64
CA ALA A 438 -12.26 -6.21 0.78
C ALA A 438 -12.24 -7.51 1.56
N VAL A 439 -12.16 -7.39 2.88
CA VAL A 439 -12.20 -8.49 3.85
C VAL A 439 -13.34 -8.25 4.82
N GLY A 440 -14.11 -9.30 5.12
CA GLY A 440 -15.26 -9.24 6.01
C GLY A 440 -14.89 -8.92 7.46
N ASN A 441 -13.78 -9.46 7.95
CA ASN A 441 -13.38 -9.34 9.34
C ASN A 441 -11.92 -8.90 9.53
N GLN A 442 -10.94 -9.76 9.24
CA GLN A 442 -9.54 -9.46 9.52
C GLN A 442 -8.55 -9.97 8.48
N LEU A 443 -7.45 -9.23 8.33
CA LEU A 443 -6.27 -9.61 7.56
C LEU A 443 -5.09 -9.84 8.50
N ILE A 444 -4.45 -11.00 8.42
CA ILE A 444 -3.23 -11.34 9.17
C ILE A 444 -2.09 -11.56 8.19
N ILE A 445 -0.99 -10.84 8.39
CA ILE A 445 0.26 -11.01 7.66
C ILE A 445 1.26 -11.59 8.63
N ASN A 446 1.53 -12.88 8.53
CA ASN A 446 2.41 -13.57 9.46
C ASN A 446 3.89 -13.17 9.27
N THR A 447 4.73 -13.51 10.24
CA THR A 447 6.19 -13.33 10.16
C THR A 447 6.75 -13.93 8.86
N ALA A 448 7.84 -13.33 8.36
CA ALA A 448 8.48 -13.63 7.06
C ALA A 448 7.60 -13.39 5.81
N SER A 449 6.34 -12.99 5.96
CA SER A 449 5.41 -12.82 4.85
C SER A 449 5.24 -11.36 4.43
N THR A 450 4.90 -11.14 3.17
CA THR A 450 4.72 -9.82 2.58
C THR A 450 3.36 -9.72 1.87
N PHE A 451 2.60 -8.68 2.17
CA PHE A 451 1.42 -8.29 1.41
C PHE A 451 1.70 -6.98 0.68
N ASN A 452 1.71 -7.03 -0.65
CA ASN A 452 1.90 -5.87 -1.50
C ASN A 452 0.54 -5.42 -2.04
N PHE A 453 0.19 -4.16 -1.81
CA PHE A 453 -1.00 -3.50 -2.31
C PHE A 453 -0.60 -2.39 -3.29
N THR A 454 -1.04 -2.50 -4.53
CA THR A 454 -0.88 -1.49 -5.58
C THR A 454 -2.23 -1.25 -6.20
N ASN A 455 -2.75 -0.04 -6.11
CA ASN A 455 -3.96 0.35 -6.81
C ASN A 455 -3.80 1.75 -7.37
N THR A 456 -3.74 1.86 -8.69
CA THR A 456 -3.60 3.14 -9.41
C THR A 456 -4.77 3.42 -10.35
N THR A 457 -5.53 2.39 -10.70
CA THR A 457 -6.54 2.44 -11.77
C THR A 457 -7.96 2.23 -11.27
N VAL A 458 -8.14 1.53 -10.14
CA VAL A 458 -9.46 1.15 -9.64
C VAL A 458 -9.97 2.25 -8.69
N PRO A 459 -11.26 2.65 -8.78
CA PRO A 459 -11.77 3.79 -8.04
C PRO A 459 -12.14 3.52 -6.57
N TYR A 460 -11.75 2.36 -6.03
CA TYR A 460 -12.19 1.88 -4.72
C TYR A 460 -11.01 1.62 -3.79
N ASP A 461 -11.21 1.86 -2.50
CA ASP A 461 -10.25 1.60 -1.44
C ASP A 461 -10.25 0.13 -1.00
N PHE A 462 -9.17 -0.32 -0.36
CA PHE A 462 -9.08 -1.65 0.21
C PHE A 462 -9.71 -1.66 1.61
N VAL A 463 -10.85 -2.35 1.78
CA VAL A 463 -11.65 -2.24 3.01
C VAL A 463 -11.56 -3.50 3.88
N ILE A 464 -11.37 -3.31 5.19
CA ILE A 464 -11.47 -4.36 6.21
C ILE A 464 -12.61 -3.98 7.16
N ASN A 465 -13.68 -4.78 7.17
CA ASN A 465 -14.96 -4.40 7.77
C ASN A 465 -15.12 -4.81 9.25
N GLY A 466 -14.29 -5.71 9.77
CA GLY A 466 -14.38 -6.19 11.17
C GLY A 466 -13.14 -5.86 11.99
N SER A 467 -12.53 -6.88 12.64
CA SER A 467 -11.50 -6.70 13.66
C SER A 467 -10.23 -5.94 13.25
N GLY A 468 -9.91 -5.85 11.95
CA GLY A 468 -8.82 -5.02 11.44
C GLY A 468 -7.64 -5.79 10.85
N ILE A 469 -6.42 -5.29 11.02
CA ILE A 469 -5.23 -5.79 10.32
C ILE A 469 -4.13 -6.11 11.34
N ASN A 470 -3.60 -7.33 11.29
CA ASN A 470 -2.48 -7.77 12.12
C ASN A 470 -1.24 -7.98 11.26
N VAL A 471 -0.23 -7.12 11.41
CA VAL A 471 1.00 -7.13 10.61
C VAL A 471 2.18 -7.59 11.47
N HIS A 472 2.51 -8.88 11.35
CA HIS A 472 3.73 -9.48 11.90
C HIS A 472 4.86 -9.56 10.87
N GLY A 473 4.51 -9.64 9.58
CA GLY A 473 5.43 -9.56 8.45
C GLY A 473 5.56 -8.15 7.89
N THR A 474 5.36 -7.98 6.58
CA THR A 474 5.45 -6.69 5.89
C THR A 474 4.17 -6.37 5.11
N LEU A 475 3.63 -5.18 5.29
CA LEU A 475 2.55 -4.60 4.46
C LEU A 475 3.13 -3.44 3.65
N ASN A 476 3.05 -3.51 2.32
CA ASN A 476 3.53 -2.45 1.43
C ASN A 476 2.42 -1.88 0.57
N MET A 477 2.23 -0.57 0.59
CA MET A 477 1.40 0.15 -0.39
C MET A 477 2.26 0.66 -1.56
N ASN A 478 2.59 -0.22 -2.50
CA ASN A 478 3.47 0.10 -3.63
C ASN A 478 2.77 1.02 -4.64
N ASN A 479 3.10 2.31 -4.64
CA ASN A 479 2.56 3.33 -5.56
C ASN A 479 1.02 3.35 -5.66
N SER A 480 0.31 3.03 -4.58
CA SER A 480 -1.14 3.09 -4.52
C SER A 480 -1.63 4.52 -4.37
N ASN A 481 -2.61 4.94 -5.19
CA ASN A 481 -3.34 6.20 -5.01
C ASN A 481 -4.68 6.01 -4.27
N ARG A 482 -4.91 4.81 -3.73
CA ARG A 482 -6.09 4.43 -2.94
C ARG A 482 -5.73 4.06 -1.52
N LYS A 483 -6.69 4.24 -0.62
CA LYS A 483 -6.52 4.05 0.81
C LYS A 483 -6.63 2.59 1.20
N ILE A 484 -6.08 2.28 2.37
CA ILE A 484 -6.52 1.14 3.18
C ILE A 484 -7.52 1.67 4.21
N VAL A 485 -8.74 1.13 4.23
CA VAL A 485 -9.80 1.51 5.17
C VAL A 485 -10.03 0.35 6.14
N SER A 486 -9.80 0.58 7.43
CA SER A 486 -10.02 -0.41 8.49
C SER A 486 -11.12 0.06 9.43
N LYS A 487 -12.11 -0.79 9.71
CA LYS A 487 -13.07 -0.56 10.80
C LYS A 487 -12.62 -1.12 12.15
N GLY A 488 -11.46 -1.76 12.17
CA GLY A 488 -10.85 -2.32 13.37
C GLY A 488 -9.44 -1.79 13.61
N LEU A 489 -8.73 -2.45 14.51
CA LEU A 489 -7.39 -2.06 14.94
C LEU A 489 -6.33 -2.48 13.90
N LEU A 490 -5.36 -1.61 13.63
CA LEU A 490 -4.11 -1.98 12.97
C LEU A 490 -3.07 -2.36 14.03
N GLN A 491 -2.73 -3.64 14.13
CA GLN A 491 -1.65 -4.13 14.99
C GLN A 491 -0.35 -4.27 14.18
N ILE A 492 0.73 -3.67 14.65
CA ILE A 492 2.02 -3.62 13.96
C ILE A 492 3.09 -4.18 14.88
N SER A 493 3.58 -5.38 14.56
CA SER A 493 4.80 -5.96 15.14
C SER A 493 5.90 -6.19 14.10
N GLY A 494 5.54 -6.19 12.81
CA GLY A 494 6.46 -6.14 11.68
C GLY A 494 6.57 -4.73 11.07
N VAL A 495 6.45 -4.63 9.74
CA VAL A 495 6.64 -3.37 8.99
C VAL A 495 5.39 -3.00 8.19
N VAL A 496 4.95 -1.75 8.31
CA VAL A 496 3.91 -1.15 7.46
C VAL A 496 4.52 0.01 6.69
N ASN A 497 4.45 -0.04 5.36
CA ASN A 497 4.86 1.02 4.46
C ASN A 497 3.63 1.60 3.76
N LEU A 498 3.22 2.81 4.12
CA LEU A 498 2.21 3.56 3.36
C LEU A 498 2.77 3.99 2.00
N SER A 499 1.92 4.49 1.11
CA SER A 499 2.38 4.76 -0.25
C SER A 499 3.25 6.01 -0.36
N THR A 500 4.05 6.10 -1.41
CA THR A 500 4.74 7.34 -1.82
C THR A 500 3.85 8.24 -2.69
N VAL A 501 2.68 7.74 -3.10
CA VAL A 501 1.73 8.44 -3.99
C VAL A 501 0.57 9.02 -3.17
N ILE A 502 0.13 10.23 -3.53
CA ILE A 502 -1.01 10.91 -2.89
C ILE A 502 -2.27 10.05 -2.99
N GLY A 503 -3.04 9.96 -1.91
CA GLY A 503 -4.24 9.13 -1.78
C GLY A 503 -3.95 7.72 -1.25
N GLY A 504 -2.68 7.27 -1.28
CA GLY A 504 -2.20 6.03 -0.66
C GLY A 504 -2.10 6.10 0.86
N ASP A 505 -3.15 6.62 1.48
CA ASP A 505 -3.29 6.91 2.90
C ASP A 505 -3.93 5.72 3.64
N ILE A 506 -4.06 5.82 4.97
CA ILE A 506 -4.81 4.85 5.77
C ILE A 506 -5.96 5.55 6.50
N GLU A 507 -7.10 4.89 6.60
CA GLU A 507 -8.31 5.43 7.23
C GLU A 507 -8.92 4.44 8.22
N PHE A 508 -9.23 4.94 9.40
CA PHE A 508 -9.98 4.22 10.43
C PHE A 508 -11.41 4.76 10.49
N LEU A 509 -12.36 3.92 10.08
CA LEU A 509 -13.76 4.30 9.88
C LEU A 509 -14.68 3.57 10.88
N GLY A 510 -15.59 4.30 11.54
CA GLY A 510 -16.65 3.67 12.34
C GLY A 510 -16.25 3.31 13.77
N VAL A 511 -16.62 2.10 14.23
CA VAL A 511 -16.70 1.75 15.66
C VAL A 511 -15.40 1.12 16.19
N GLY A 512 -14.66 1.86 17.02
CA GLY A 512 -13.37 1.40 17.55
C GLY A 512 -12.31 1.23 16.45
N GLY A 513 -11.04 1.16 16.81
CA GLY A 513 -9.93 1.04 15.86
C GLY A 513 -8.71 1.84 16.27
N GLY A 514 -7.87 2.18 15.29
CA GLY A 514 -6.62 2.91 15.50
C GLY A 514 -5.40 2.02 15.32
N ILE A 515 -4.30 2.35 16.00
CA ILE A 515 -3.00 1.74 15.74
C ILE A 515 -2.37 1.26 17.05
N HIS A 516 -2.08 -0.03 17.10
CA HIS A 516 -1.22 -0.62 18.11
C HIS A 516 0.12 -0.98 17.49
N LYS A 517 1.19 -0.27 17.85
CA LYS A 517 2.54 -0.58 17.41
C LYS A 517 3.34 -1.22 18.55
N SER A 518 3.62 -2.51 18.44
CA SER A 518 4.45 -3.25 19.39
C SER A 518 5.91 -2.78 19.36
N ALA A 519 6.68 -3.10 20.41
CA ALA A 519 8.12 -2.88 20.41
C ALA A 519 8.79 -3.63 19.24
N GLY A 520 9.52 -2.90 18.39
CA GLY A 520 10.12 -3.43 17.14
C GLY A 520 9.26 -3.24 15.88
N GLY A 521 7.97 -2.92 16.04
CA GLY A 521 7.09 -2.59 14.92
C GLY A 521 7.46 -1.25 14.26
N THR A 522 7.41 -1.21 12.94
CA THR A 522 7.76 -0.02 12.13
C THR A 522 6.56 0.44 11.30
N LEU A 523 6.24 1.73 11.37
CA LEU A 523 5.26 2.40 10.52
C LEU A 523 5.94 3.51 9.73
N ASN A 524 6.09 3.32 8.43
CA ASN A 524 6.63 4.31 7.50
C ASN A 524 5.46 5.03 6.83
N THR A 525 5.22 6.26 7.25
CA THR A 525 4.09 7.09 6.79
C THR A 525 4.31 7.67 5.40
N ASN A 526 5.56 7.85 4.94
CA ASN A 526 5.88 8.33 3.58
C ASN A 526 5.14 9.62 3.17
N ASN A 527 5.02 10.58 4.10
CA ASN A 527 4.24 11.82 3.92
C ASN A 527 2.76 11.55 3.58
N ARG A 528 2.18 10.45 4.08
CA ARG A 528 0.75 10.11 3.93
C ARG A 528 -0.03 10.31 5.21
N ALA A 529 -1.33 10.49 5.04
CA ALA A 529 -2.23 10.79 6.12
C ALA A 529 -2.77 9.53 6.79
N ILE A 530 -2.98 9.65 8.10
CA ILE A 530 -3.78 8.73 8.89
C ILE A 530 -5.10 9.43 9.19
N PHE A 531 -6.17 8.90 8.63
CA PHE A 531 -7.52 9.41 8.81
C PHE A 531 -8.24 8.66 9.93
N PHE A 532 -8.99 9.39 10.74
CA PHE A 532 -9.96 8.87 11.69
C PHE A 532 -11.29 9.52 11.37
N THR A 533 -12.22 8.75 10.79
CA THR A 533 -13.46 9.29 10.20
C THR A 533 -14.70 8.62 10.79
N ASN A 534 -15.76 9.41 11.00
CA ASN A 534 -17.10 8.93 11.38
C ASN A 534 -17.11 7.94 12.56
N ASN A 535 -16.28 8.19 13.58
CA ASN A 535 -16.26 7.37 14.78
C ASN A 535 -17.41 7.79 15.73
N THR A 536 -18.44 6.94 15.75
CA THR A 536 -19.65 7.13 16.57
C THR A 536 -19.66 6.30 17.86
N SER A 537 -18.76 5.33 18.02
CA SER A 537 -18.68 4.49 19.23
C SER A 537 -17.32 3.79 19.34
N GLY A 538 -16.85 3.52 20.56
CA GLY A 538 -15.54 2.90 20.79
C GLY A 538 -14.38 3.90 20.64
N THR A 539 -13.45 3.85 21.57
CA THR A 539 -12.27 4.73 21.56
C THR A 539 -11.30 4.30 20.47
N GLN A 540 -10.82 5.25 19.67
CA GLN A 540 -9.70 5.02 18.75
C GLN A 540 -8.39 5.44 19.43
N THR A 541 -7.35 4.65 19.29
CA THR A 541 -6.11 4.84 20.04
C THR A 541 -4.87 4.77 19.15
N PHE A 542 -3.83 5.51 19.55
CA PHE A 542 -2.45 5.19 19.24
C PHE A 542 -1.83 4.57 20.50
N GLN A 543 -1.34 3.34 20.42
CA GLN A 543 -0.90 2.58 21.60
C GLN A 543 0.34 1.71 21.34
N GLY A 544 1.06 1.36 22.41
CA GLY A 544 2.12 0.34 22.44
C GLY A 544 3.56 0.88 22.44
N SER A 545 3.93 1.72 21.48
CA SER A 545 5.28 2.32 21.38
C SER A 545 5.24 3.66 20.65
N ASP A 546 6.33 4.42 20.73
CA ASP A 546 6.40 5.78 20.19
C ASP A 546 6.13 5.85 18.67
N PHE A 547 5.39 6.87 18.25
CA PHE A 547 5.00 7.09 16.86
C PHE A 547 5.72 8.31 16.28
N THR A 548 6.11 8.24 15.00
CA THR A 548 6.58 9.40 14.23
C THR A 548 5.77 9.49 12.95
N LEU A 549 4.94 10.53 12.84
CA LEU A 549 3.89 10.67 11.84
C LEU A 549 4.06 11.99 11.07
N ASP A 550 3.45 12.07 9.88
CA ASP A 550 3.44 13.29 9.08
C ASP A 550 2.09 14.00 9.18
N TYR A 551 1.00 13.31 8.81
CA TYR A 551 -0.35 13.91 8.79
C TYR A 551 -1.36 13.03 9.52
N VAL A 552 -2.14 13.64 10.42
CA VAL A 552 -3.27 12.99 11.08
C VAL A 552 -4.51 13.85 10.90
N ILE A 553 -5.58 13.26 10.37
CA ILE A 553 -6.83 13.95 10.09
C ILE A 553 -7.93 13.25 10.88
N ILE A 554 -8.62 14.01 11.72
CA ILE A 554 -9.65 13.49 12.61
C ILE A 554 -10.95 14.21 12.27
N ASP A 555 -11.91 13.48 11.71
CA ASP A 555 -13.16 14.02 11.22
C ASP A 555 -14.34 13.22 11.77
N ASN A 556 -15.27 13.89 12.43
CA ASN A 556 -16.44 13.24 13.03
C ASN A 556 -16.09 12.08 13.98
N ALA A 557 -15.06 12.27 14.82
CA ALA A 557 -14.64 11.29 15.84
C ALA A 557 -15.01 11.75 17.26
N THR A 558 -16.28 11.57 17.61
CA THR A 558 -16.89 12.19 18.81
C THR A 558 -16.48 11.53 20.13
N ILE A 559 -16.15 10.23 20.12
CA ILE A 559 -15.64 9.49 21.30
C ILE A 559 -14.19 9.88 21.63
N GLY A 560 -13.48 10.35 20.61
CA GLY A 560 -12.13 10.88 20.69
C GLY A 560 -11.03 9.91 20.28
N VAL A 561 -9.99 10.47 19.67
CA VAL A 561 -8.74 9.77 19.33
C VAL A 561 -7.76 9.99 20.48
N GLN A 562 -7.35 8.90 21.13
CA GLN A 562 -6.40 8.93 22.22
C GLN A 562 -4.97 8.79 21.70
N PHE A 563 -4.17 9.79 21.99
CA PHE A 563 -2.73 9.85 21.74
C PHE A 563 -2.03 9.25 22.96
N GLY A 564 -1.80 7.94 22.90
CA GLY A 564 -1.27 7.14 24.00
C GLY A 564 -2.36 6.58 24.93
N THR A 565 -2.03 5.49 25.60
CA THR A 565 -2.80 4.90 26.70
C THR A 565 -2.11 5.06 28.05
N GLY A 566 -0.85 5.54 28.05
CA GLY A 566 -0.08 5.89 29.24
C GLY A 566 1.12 6.76 28.91
N THR A 567 2.22 6.15 28.45
CA THR A 567 3.55 6.81 28.32
C THR A 567 4.04 6.98 26.88
N GLU A 568 3.25 6.60 25.88
CA GLU A 568 3.68 6.62 24.48
C GLU A 568 3.85 8.06 23.98
N ASN A 569 4.97 8.33 23.29
CA ASN A 569 5.21 9.63 22.66
C ASN A 569 4.77 9.60 21.21
N ILE A 570 4.07 10.64 20.77
CA ILE A 570 3.66 10.81 19.37
C ILE A 570 4.35 12.07 18.85
N THR A 571 5.17 11.90 17.83
CA THR A 571 5.89 12.98 17.19
C THR A 571 5.30 13.25 15.81
N ILE A 572 4.89 14.49 15.57
CA ILE A 572 4.54 14.97 14.24
C ILE A 572 5.76 15.65 13.66
N ARG A 573 6.25 15.14 12.53
CA ARG A 573 7.42 15.69 11.85
C ARG A 573 7.18 17.13 11.43
N LYS A 574 8.25 17.91 11.30
CA LYS A 574 8.21 19.25 10.71
C LYS A 574 7.48 19.21 9.35
N ASN A 575 6.74 20.27 9.03
CA ASN A 575 5.80 20.35 7.89
C ASN A 575 4.56 19.43 7.98
N GLY A 576 4.50 18.55 8.98
CA GLY A 576 3.33 17.74 9.30
C GLY A 576 2.22 18.51 10.01
N PHE A 577 1.04 17.89 10.13
CA PHE A 577 -0.06 18.47 10.90
C PHE A 577 -1.01 17.43 11.49
N ILE A 578 -1.64 17.81 12.60
CA ILE A 578 -2.87 17.20 13.09
C ILE A 578 -4.00 18.19 12.82
N SER A 579 -5.09 17.74 12.21
CA SER A 579 -6.29 18.56 11.98
C SER A 579 -7.54 17.85 12.47
N THR A 580 -8.44 18.61 13.10
CA THR A 580 -9.74 18.11 13.54
C THR A 580 -10.89 18.78 12.79
N ALA A 581 -12.02 18.08 12.63
CA ALA A 581 -13.27 18.58 12.04
C ALA A 581 -14.51 17.93 12.69
N ASN A 582 -15.69 18.51 12.49
CA ASN A 582 -17.00 17.93 12.84
C ASN A 582 -17.12 17.31 14.26
N ASN A 583 -17.09 18.13 15.31
CA ASN A 583 -17.22 17.67 16.72
C ASN A 583 -16.17 16.64 17.19
N SER A 584 -15.02 16.56 16.51
CA SER A 584 -13.98 15.61 16.86
C SER A 584 -13.30 15.91 18.20
N LYS A 585 -12.83 14.85 18.86
CA LYS A 585 -12.11 14.93 20.13
C LYS A 585 -10.70 14.34 20.03
N ILE A 586 -9.73 15.02 20.61
CA ILE A 586 -8.36 14.54 20.84
C ILE A 586 -8.15 14.42 22.36
N VAL A 587 -7.57 13.31 22.79
CA VAL A 587 -7.14 13.11 24.18
C VAL A 587 -5.66 12.76 24.19
N VAL A 588 -4.83 13.54 24.87
CA VAL A 588 -3.38 13.32 24.98
C VAL A 588 -3.05 12.74 26.35
N HIS A 589 -2.56 11.50 26.41
CA HIS A 589 -2.15 10.85 27.67
C HIS A 589 -0.64 10.84 27.87
N GLY A 590 0.14 10.63 26.80
CA GLY A 590 1.61 10.70 26.81
C GLY A 590 2.14 12.07 26.38
N THR A 591 3.20 12.10 25.56
CA THR A 591 3.73 13.35 24.99
C THR A 591 3.36 13.46 23.51
N LEU A 592 2.65 14.52 23.12
CA LEU A 592 2.51 14.92 21.72
C LEU A 592 3.59 15.94 21.35
N THR A 593 4.59 15.53 20.58
CA THR A 593 5.67 16.41 20.10
C THR A 593 5.36 16.96 18.71
N LEU A 594 5.43 18.29 18.57
CA LEU A 594 5.34 19.00 17.29
C LEU A 594 6.75 19.48 16.91
N GLU A 595 7.37 18.86 15.91
CA GLU A 595 8.73 19.19 15.50
C GLU A 595 8.84 20.54 14.77
N ALA A 596 10.02 21.15 14.82
CA ALA A 596 10.34 22.38 14.10
C ALA A 596 11.81 22.47 13.76
N ASP A 597 12.14 23.28 12.75
CA ASP A 597 13.50 23.73 12.46
C ASP A 597 13.52 25.20 12.00
N ALA A 598 14.62 25.62 11.38
CA ALA A 598 14.80 26.99 10.88
C ALA A 598 13.79 27.40 9.79
N THR A 599 13.14 26.44 9.14
CA THR A 599 12.34 26.64 7.94
C THR A 599 10.88 26.23 8.11
N GLU A 600 10.61 25.18 8.90
CA GLU A 600 9.28 24.56 8.95
C GLU A 600 8.94 24.11 10.38
N TYR A 601 7.64 23.91 10.64
CA TYR A 601 7.15 23.38 11.91
C TYR A 601 5.87 22.57 11.73
N ALA A 602 5.65 21.64 12.66
CA ALA A 602 4.42 20.88 12.78
C ALA A 602 3.29 21.72 13.36
N LYS A 603 2.05 21.40 12.99
CA LYS A 603 0.85 22.20 13.32
C LYS A 603 -0.20 21.35 14.03
N LEU A 604 -0.90 21.95 14.97
CA LEU A 604 -2.10 21.38 15.58
C LEU A 604 -3.29 22.31 15.33
N VAL A 605 -4.21 21.87 14.48
CA VAL A 605 -5.40 22.62 14.07
C VAL A 605 -6.65 22.02 14.74
N ILE A 606 -7.27 22.81 15.62
CA ILE A 606 -8.47 22.39 16.36
C ILE A 606 -9.69 23.14 15.87
N CYS A 607 -10.74 22.46 15.41
CA CYS A 607 -11.98 23.09 14.94
C CYS A 607 -12.83 23.70 16.08
N SER A 608 -13.80 24.56 15.76
CA SER A 608 -14.59 25.30 16.77
C SER A 608 -15.45 24.47 17.69
N ASN A 609 -15.97 23.35 17.20
CA ASN A 609 -16.74 22.40 17.97
C ASN A 609 -15.91 21.17 18.39
N CYS A 610 -14.58 21.23 18.24
CA CYS A 610 -13.68 20.15 18.61
C CYS A 610 -13.16 20.30 20.05
N THR A 611 -12.74 19.17 20.65
CA THR A 611 -12.20 19.15 22.02
C THR A 611 -10.79 18.58 22.05
N LEU A 612 -9.88 19.26 22.73
CA LEU A 612 -8.54 18.85 23.10
C LEU A 612 -8.46 18.75 24.62
N SER A 613 -8.07 17.59 25.12
CA SER A 613 -8.03 17.28 26.55
C SER A 613 -6.96 16.23 26.85
N GLY A 614 -6.82 15.85 28.12
CA GLY A 614 -5.97 14.75 28.55
C GLY A 614 -5.03 15.14 29.69
N THR A 615 -4.35 14.14 30.26
CA THR A 615 -3.41 14.30 31.39
C THR A 615 -1.95 14.36 30.95
N GLY A 616 -1.70 14.18 29.65
CA GLY A 616 -0.36 14.16 29.07
C GLY A 616 0.21 15.57 28.86
N THR A 617 1.15 15.67 27.94
CA THR A 617 1.86 16.92 27.62
C THR A 617 1.88 17.14 26.10
N ILE A 618 1.69 18.38 25.67
CA ILE A 618 1.99 18.80 24.30
C ILE A 618 3.35 19.50 24.33
N THR A 619 4.32 18.98 23.60
CA THR A 619 5.65 19.57 23.47
C THR A 619 5.77 20.18 22.08
N ARG A 620 5.97 21.49 22.02
CA ARG A 620 6.28 22.17 20.76
C ARG A 620 7.75 22.50 20.69
N GLN A 621 8.38 22.15 19.59
CA GLN A 621 9.71 22.63 19.25
C GLN A 621 9.61 24.06 18.70
N ALA A 622 10.46 24.95 19.21
CA ALA A 622 10.60 26.32 18.73
C ALA A 622 12.05 26.57 18.34
N PHE A 623 12.26 27.06 17.11
CA PHE A 623 13.58 27.43 16.60
C PHE A 623 13.83 28.92 16.84
N PHE A 624 14.94 29.26 17.49
CA PHE A 624 15.40 30.62 17.73
C PHE A 624 16.68 30.88 16.92
N PRO A 625 16.69 31.83 15.98
CA PRO A 625 17.84 32.07 15.11
C PRO A 625 19.01 32.74 15.84
N ALA A 626 20.22 32.27 15.55
CA ALA A 626 21.48 32.77 16.08
C ALA A 626 21.90 34.18 15.58
N GLY A 627 21.03 34.93 14.89
CA GLY A 627 21.38 36.20 14.22
C GLY A 627 20.67 37.45 14.76
N ALA A 628 19.61 37.31 15.56
CA ALA A 628 18.79 38.44 16.00
C ALA A 628 19.33 39.03 17.31
N ALA A 629 20.41 39.82 17.25
CA ALA A 629 20.81 40.72 18.35
C ALA A 629 19.92 41.96 18.32
N ASN A 630 19.18 42.19 19.41
CA ASN A 630 18.12 43.19 19.45
C ASN A 630 18.20 43.93 20.78
N THR A 631 18.56 45.21 20.79
CA THR A 631 18.15 46.08 21.90
C THR A 631 16.63 46.22 21.81
N ASN A 632 15.89 45.75 22.82
CA ASN A 632 14.47 46.08 22.92
C ASN A 632 14.38 47.58 23.27
N PRO A 633 13.83 48.44 22.39
CA PRO A 633 13.83 49.88 22.61
C PRO A 633 12.81 50.31 23.69
N LEU A 634 12.00 49.38 24.18
CA LEU A 634 10.86 49.65 25.06
C LEU A 634 11.22 49.79 26.53
N SER A 635 12.50 49.69 26.93
CA SER A 635 12.92 50.02 28.30
C SER A 635 14.43 50.31 28.39
N SER A 636 14.80 51.25 29.27
CA SER A 636 16.21 51.48 29.67
C SER A 636 16.77 50.32 30.48
N ASP A 637 15.92 49.51 31.11
CA ASP A 637 16.34 48.32 31.86
C ASP A 637 16.84 47.23 30.90
N PHE A 638 16.27 47.12 29.70
CA PHE A 638 16.66 46.13 28.69
C PHE A 638 17.81 46.57 27.77
N ASN A 639 18.36 47.75 28.04
CA ASN A 639 19.42 48.39 27.25
C ASN A 639 20.70 48.45 28.10
N ASP A 640 21.24 47.29 28.46
CA ASP A 640 22.44 47.17 29.33
C ASP A 640 23.77 47.49 28.61
N GLY A 641 23.70 48.00 27.37
CA GLY A 641 24.88 48.25 26.52
C GLY A 641 25.53 46.99 25.95
N LYS A 642 24.96 45.81 26.20
CA LYS A 642 25.41 44.54 25.63
C LYS A 642 24.49 44.12 24.49
N ASN A 643 25.03 43.39 23.51
CA ASN A 643 24.31 42.96 22.29
C ASN A 643 23.32 41.82 22.57
N GLY A 644 22.40 42.05 23.51
CA GLY A 644 21.41 41.12 24.00
C GLY A 644 20.36 40.70 22.97
N ARG A 645 19.83 39.48 23.09
CA ARG A 645 18.76 38.96 22.21
C ARG A 645 17.43 38.87 22.95
N TRP A 646 16.50 39.72 22.56
CA TRP A 646 15.14 39.72 23.10
C TRP A 646 14.13 39.18 22.09
N PHE A 647 13.28 38.26 22.54
CA PHE A 647 12.18 37.70 21.76
C PHE A 647 10.84 37.98 22.44
N SER A 648 9.86 38.41 21.65
CA SER A 648 8.47 38.49 22.08
C SER A 648 7.77 37.18 21.75
N ILE A 649 7.44 36.41 22.78
CA ILE A 649 6.77 35.11 22.64
C ILE A 649 5.59 35.02 23.58
N GLY A 650 4.70 34.06 23.34
CA GLY A 650 3.70 33.69 24.32
C GLY A 650 3.29 32.25 24.12
N PHE A 651 2.35 31.79 24.95
CA PHE A 651 1.93 30.40 24.93
C PHE A 651 0.41 30.31 24.83
N PRO A 652 -0.10 29.52 23.87
CA PRO A 652 -1.55 29.40 23.66
C PRO A 652 -2.25 28.57 24.73
N MET A 653 -1.51 27.69 25.41
CA MET A 653 -2.05 26.71 26.36
C MET A 653 -1.39 26.88 27.75
N PRO A 654 -2.07 26.47 28.83
CA PRO A 654 -1.56 26.58 30.19
C PRO A 654 -0.46 25.54 30.47
N GLY A 655 0.18 25.66 31.63
CA GLY A 655 1.10 24.64 32.15
C GLY A 655 2.55 24.78 31.67
N VAL A 656 2.88 25.84 30.92
CA VAL A 656 4.29 26.12 30.55
C VAL A 656 5.00 26.71 31.76
N ALA A 657 5.90 25.93 32.37
CA ALA A 657 6.75 26.41 33.47
C ALA A 657 7.84 27.35 32.95
N MET A 658 8.09 28.45 33.66
CA MET A 658 9.14 29.41 33.27
C MET A 658 10.55 28.78 33.35
N SER A 659 10.72 27.75 34.18
CA SER A 659 11.96 26.97 34.32
C SER A 659 12.37 26.19 33.07
N GLN A 660 11.47 25.99 32.10
CA GLN A 660 11.81 25.36 30.81
C GLN A 660 12.85 26.18 30.01
N PHE A 661 13.05 27.44 30.38
CA PHE A 661 14.03 28.34 29.79
C PHE A 661 15.33 28.47 30.61
N ASP A 662 15.49 27.77 31.75
CA ASP A 662 16.60 27.97 32.71
C ASP A 662 17.92 27.24 32.34
N GLY A 663 17.91 26.31 31.38
CA GLY A 663 19.12 25.57 30.99
C GLY A 663 19.77 24.73 32.12
N GLY A 664 19.09 24.55 33.25
CA GLY A 664 19.52 23.67 34.35
C GLY A 664 20.44 24.30 35.40
N SER A 665 20.55 25.64 35.50
CA SER A 665 21.35 26.29 36.56
C SER A 665 20.45 27.15 37.48
N PRO A 666 20.20 26.75 38.74
CA PRO A 666 19.19 27.37 39.61
C PRO A 666 19.55 28.76 40.18
N ALA A 667 20.50 29.50 39.58
CA ALA A 667 21.22 30.56 40.27
C ALA A 667 21.27 31.91 39.53
N PHE A 668 20.16 32.47 39.06
CA PHE A 668 20.21 33.79 38.38
C PHE A 668 19.07 34.76 38.70
N PHE A 669 18.80 34.96 40.00
CA PHE A 669 18.11 36.15 40.53
C PHE A 669 18.97 36.98 41.50
N SER A 670 20.30 36.91 41.39
CA SER A 670 21.18 37.80 42.16
C SER A 670 21.35 39.15 41.43
N ALA A 671 20.41 40.07 41.68
CA ALA A 671 20.56 41.53 41.57
C ALA A 671 21.05 42.14 40.23
N ALA A 672 21.26 41.38 39.15
CA ALA A 672 21.59 41.93 37.85
C ALA A 672 20.31 42.41 37.14
N SER A 673 20.19 43.73 36.98
CA SER A 673 19.25 44.34 36.04
C SER A 673 19.83 44.22 34.62
N PRO A 674 19.08 43.78 33.59
CA PRO A 674 17.67 43.37 33.61
C PRO A 674 17.41 41.88 33.96
N LEU A 675 16.23 41.61 34.51
CA LEU A 675 15.69 40.25 34.70
C LEU A 675 15.32 39.59 33.35
N PRO A 676 15.46 38.26 33.19
CA PRO A 676 15.44 37.62 31.87
C PRO A 676 14.05 37.40 31.25
N ILE A 677 12.96 37.52 32.01
CA ILE A 677 11.59 37.31 31.53
C ILE A 677 10.70 38.40 32.12
N ALA A 678 9.89 39.04 31.29
CA ALA A 678 8.90 40.02 31.73
C ALA A 678 7.59 39.89 30.95
N ARG A 679 6.45 40.12 31.62
CA ARG A 679 5.15 40.28 30.96
C ARG A 679 4.72 41.73 30.99
N TRP A 680 4.00 42.15 29.97
CA TRP A 680 3.36 43.46 29.96
C TRP A 680 2.07 43.43 30.77
N ASN A 681 1.93 44.31 31.76
CA ASN A 681 0.67 44.54 32.45
C ASN A 681 -0.07 45.74 31.83
N PRO A 682 -1.11 45.49 31.02
CA PRO A 682 -1.83 46.55 30.32
C PRO A 682 -2.65 47.48 31.23
N ASN A 683 -2.95 47.07 32.47
CA ASN A 683 -3.75 47.88 33.40
C ASN A 683 -2.91 48.86 34.23
N THR A 684 -1.61 48.62 34.35
CA THR A 684 -0.65 49.58 34.94
C THR A 684 0.20 50.24 33.88
N GLY A 685 0.27 49.66 32.68
CA GLY A 685 1.17 50.09 31.63
C GLY A 685 2.63 49.92 32.07
N ASP A 686 2.97 48.75 32.61
CA ASP A 686 4.30 48.44 33.14
C ASP A 686 4.71 46.98 32.90
N TYR A 687 6.02 46.72 32.92
CA TYR A 687 6.54 45.36 32.91
C TYR A 687 6.45 44.74 34.32
N VAL A 688 5.84 43.56 34.38
CA VAL A 688 5.77 42.74 35.59
C VAL A 688 6.74 41.58 35.44
N TYR A 689 7.67 41.48 36.38
CA TYR A 689 8.67 40.42 36.45
C TYR A 689 8.18 39.29 37.36
N PRO A 690 8.52 38.02 37.05
CA PRO A 690 8.23 36.91 37.95
C PRO A 690 9.04 37.06 39.24
N THR A 691 8.43 36.66 40.35
CA THR A 691 9.09 36.52 41.65
C THR A 691 9.98 35.28 41.71
N SER A 692 9.68 34.24 40.90
CA SER A 692 10.51 33.05 40.74
C SER A 692 10.20 32.29 39.45
N ILE A 693 11.23 32.04 38.61
CA ILE A 693 11.07 31.21 37.40
C ILE A 693 10.88 29.72 37.68
N THR A 694 11.18 29.24 38.90
CA THR A 694 11.09 27.80 39.23
C THR A 694 9.70 27.38 39.69
N THR A 695 8.88 28.34 40.12
CA THR A 695 7.53 28.09 40.67
C THR A 695 6.42 28.72 39.85
N GLU A 696 6.72 29.71 38.99
CA GLU A 696 5.71 30.38 38.16
C GLU A 696 5.55 29.74 36.76
N THR A 697 4.35 29.88 36.21
CA THR A 697 3.98 29.42 34.86
C THR A 697 3.58 30.61 33.99
N PHE A 698 3.78 30.49 32.69
CA PHE A 698 3.26 31.49 31.75
C PHE A 698 1.74 31.43 31.67
N LEU A 699 1.11 32.60 31.56
CA LEU A 699 -0.34 32.71 31.39
C LEU A 699 -0.72 32.49 29.93
N PRO A 700 -1.81 31.74 29.63
CA PRO A 700 -2.33 31.59 28.28
C PRO A 700 -2.70 32.93 27.64
N ASN A 701 -2.50 33.06 26.33
CA ASN A 701 -2.81 34.24 25.50
C ASN A 701 -2.06 35.54 25.86
N GLN A 702 -1.23 35.51 26.89
CA GLN A 702 -0.37 36.61 27.27
C GLN A 702 0.95 36.53 26.52
N GLY A 703 1.40 37.66 25.97
CA GLY A 703 2.75 37.77 25.43
C GLY A 703 3.76 38.24 26.48
N TYR A 704 4.97 37.75 26.34
CA TYR A 704 6.12 37.93 27.21
C TYR A 704 7.31 38.37 26.37
N VAL A 705 8.22 39.10 27.01
CA VAL A 705 9.52 39.45 26.46
C VAL A 705 10.58 38.66 27.20
N ILE A 706 11.40 37.91 26.45
CA ILE A 706 12.38 36.98 27.01
C ILE A 706 13.77 37.29 26.48
N TYR A 707 14.74 37.32 27.38
CA TYR A 707 16.15 37.51 27.12
C TYR A 707 16.89 36.19 26.94
N MET A 708 17.38 35.93 25.73
CA MET A 708 18.08 34.68 25.40
C MET A 708 19.61 34.85 25.34
N GLY A 709 20.17 35.93 25.86
CA GLY A 709 21.62 36.16 25.90
C GLY A 709 22.23 36.78 24.65
N GLU A 710 23.56 36.74 24.55
CA GLU A 710 24.36 37.11 23.38
C GLU A 710 24.70 35.88 22.51
N ASN A 711 25.48 36.05 21.44
CA ASN A 711 25.97 34.94 20.60
C ASN A 711 26.74 33.85 21.38
N GLN A 712 27.49 34.23 22.42
CA GLN A 712 28.38 33.32 23.15
C GLN A 712 27.84 32.93 24.54
N HIS A 713 27.20 33.86 25.28
CA HIS A 713 26.68 33.64 26.64
C HIS A 713 25.45 34.53 26.96
N GLY A 714 24.55 34.06 27.83
CA GLY A 714 23.34 34.77 28.28
C GLY A 714 22.97 34.52 29.75
N ILE A 715 22.07 35.35 30.31
CA ILE A 715 21.46 35.12 31.66
C ILE A 715 20.59 33.86 31.63
N ILE A 716 19.96 33.59 30.49
CA ILE A 716 19.47 32.25 30.15
C ILE A 716 20.66 31.49 29.54
N THR A 717 21.06 30.38 30.18
CA THR A 717 22.27 29.59 29.90
C THR A 717 22.22 28.81 28.57
N ARG A 718 21.75 29.41 27.47
CA ARG A 718 21.62 28.72 26.18
C ARG A 718 22.62 29.26 25.16
N ASN A 719 23.49 28.38 24.69
CA ASN A 719 24.40 28.68 23.61
C ASN A 719 23.64 28.62 22.26
N LEU A 720 23.24 29.78 21.74
CA LEU A 720 22.52 29.89 20.47
C LEU A 720 23.38 29.59 19.23
N THR A 721 24.69 29.32 19.36
CA THR A 721 25.46 28.79 18.22
C THR A 721 25.27 27.28 18.05
N THR A 722 24.87 26.56 19.11
CA THR A 722 24.75 25.09 19.12
C THR A 722 23.38 24.58 19.54
N GLN A 723 22.50 25.42 20.11
CA GLN A 723 21.20 25.04 20.68
C GLN A 723 20.04 25.95 20.22
N ASN A 724 19.81 26.02 18.92
CA ASN A 724 18.73 26.83 18.33
C ASN A 724 17.32 26.27 18.57
N LEU A 725 17.19 25.02 19.06
CA LEU A 725 15.90 24.35 19.24
C LEU A 725 15.55 24.23 20.73
N VAL A 726 14.34 24.66 21.08
CA VAL A 726 13.79 24.57 22.45
C VAL A 726 12.53 23.72 22.45
N ASN A 727 12.46 22.75 23.37
CA ASN A 727 11.26 21.97 23.63
C ASN A 727 10.42 22.68 24.69
N ILE A 728 9.18 23.02 24.35
CA ILE A 728 8.29 23.78 25.21
C ILE A 728 7.06 22.94 25.48
N SER A 729 6.89 22.54 26.74
CA SER A 729 5.87 21.60 27.17
C SER A 729 4.71 22.34 27.83
N MET A 730 3.48 22.07 27.36
CA MET A 730 2.23 22.67 27.82
C MET A 730 1.17 21.59 28.10
N SER A 731 0.20 21.91 28.95
CA SER A 731 -0.93 21.02 29.25
C SER A 731 -1.93 20.99 28.09
N PRO A 732 -2.50 19.83 27.72
CA PRO A 732 -3.53 19.72 26.69
C PRO A 732 -4.79 20.50 27.08
N ALA A 733 -5.08 21.58 26.36
CA ALA A 733 -6.29 22.39 26.57
C ALA A 733 -6.78 22.98 25.24
N ASN A 734 -8.09 23.18 25.12
CA ASN A 734 -8.66 23.89 24.00
C ASN A 734 -8.07 25.32 23.89
N PRO A 735 -7.70 25.77 22.69
CA PRO A 735 -7.25 27.14 22.48
C PRO A 735 -8.40 28.12 22.77
N SER A 736 -8.10 29.23 23.43
CA SER A 736 -9.11 30.26 23.69
C SER A 736 -9.36 31.06 22.41
N PRO A 737 -10.62 31.16 21.94
CA PRO A 737 -10.95 32.03 20.81
C PRO A 737 -11.00 33.52 21.20
N SER A 738 -11.06 33.84 22.50
CA SER A 738 -11.18 35.21 23.00
C SER A 738 -9.95 35.60 23.84
N ILE A 739 -9.38 36.76 23.55
CA ILE A 739 -8.23 37.33 24.24
C ILE A 739 -8.65 38.66 24.85
N SER A 740 -8.85 38.66 26.18
CA SER A 740 -9.18 39.87 26.94
C SER A 740 -8.00 40.85 26.96
N LEU A 741 -8.29 42.12 26.71
CA LEU A 741 -7.32 43.20 26.75
C LEU A 741 -7.53 44.08 27.98
N GLY A 742 -6.43 44.48 28.62
CA GLY A 742 -6.44 45.50 29.67
C GLY A 742 -6.37 46.92 29.11
N TYR A 743 -6.65 47.89 29.98
CA TYR A 743 -6.62 49.30 29.61
C TYR A 743 -6.17 50.15 30.80
N THR A 744 -5.26 51.08 30.52
CA THR A 744 -4.91 52.20 31.40
C THR A 744 -4.73 53.43 30.56
N ASN A 745 -5.19 54.58 31.04
CA ASN A 745 -4.91 55.89 30.47
C ASN A 745 -3.83 56.66 31.25
N THR A 746 -3.30 56.07 32.32
CA THR A 746 -2.23 56.63 33.16
C THR A 746 -1.16 55.55 33.40
N PRO A 747 -0.40 55.16 32.36
CA PRO A 747 0.62 54.14 32.51
C PRO A 747 1.75 54.62 33.43
N THR A 748 2.29 53.73 34.25
CA THR A 748 3.46 54.02 35.09
C THR A 748 4.76 53.98 34.28
N PHE A 749 4.79 53.23 33.18
CA PHE A 749 5.93 53.14 32.27
C PHE A 749 5.66 53.90 30.96
N THR A 750 6.24 55.09 30.82
CA THR A 750 5.92 56.04 29.73
C THR A 750 6.82 55.92 28.48
N ASN A 751 7.74 54.95 28.45
CA ASN A 751 8.70 54.78 27.34
C ASN A 751 8.21 53.89 26.18
N ILE A 752 6.98 53.34 26.26
CA ILE A 752 6.39 52.49 25.21
C ILE A 752 5.76 53.32 24.10
N ILE A 753 6.53 54.24 23.51
CA ILE A 753 6.23 54.88 22.22
C ILE A 753 5.26 56.08 22.26
N GLY A 754 5.75 57.28 21.91
CA GLY A 754 4.98 58.33 21.24
C GLY A 754 3.69 58.87 21.93
N SER A 755 2.81 59.50 21.14
CA SER A 755 1.65 60.30 21.60
C SER A 755 0.48 59.49 22.19
N HIS A 756 0.56 58.16 22.23
CA HIS A 756 -0.48 57.29 22.79
C HIS A 756 0.11 56.35 23.82
N THR A 757 0.00 56.74 25.07
CA THR A 757 0.53 55.98 26.21
C THR A 757 -0.51 54.98 26.76
N ASP A 758 -1.73 54.97 26.21
CA ASP A 758 -2.89 54.26 26.76
C ASP A 758 -3.26 52.96 26.05
N GLY A 759 -3.61 51.93 26.83
CA GLY A 759 -4.30 50.73 26.34
C GLY A 759 -3.46 49.69 25.59
N TRP A 760 -2.13 49.74 25.63
CA TRP A 760 -1.29 48.74 24.94
C TRP A 760 -1.37 47.36 25.59
N ASN A 761 -1.41 46.31 24.77
CA ASN A 761 -1.45 44.91 25.18
C ASN A 761 -0.49 44.09 24.33
N LEU A 762 0.38 43.29 24.97
CA LEU A 762 1.20 42.29 24.29
C LEU A 762 0.50 40.94 24.40
N ILE A 763 -0.01 40.44 23.27
CA ILE A 763 -0.74 39.18 23.19
C ILE A 763 -0.01 38.21 22.26
N VAL A 764 -0.51 36.97 22.13
CA VAL A 764 0.10 35.92 21.30
C VAL A 764 -0.92 35.24 20.41
N ASN A 765 -0.45 34.60 19.33
CA ASN A 765 -1.24 33.60 18.63
C ASN A 765 -1.78 32.53 19.61
N PRO A 766 -3.11 32.41 19.80
CA PRO A 766 -3.72 31.47 20.74
C PRO A 766 -3.83 30.04 20.19
N TYR A 767 -3.26 29.77 19.01
CA TYR A 767 -3.24 28.46 18.37
C TYR A 767 -1.82 27.91 18.20
N LEU A 768 -1.71 26.58 18.14
CA LEU A 768 -0.48 25.87 17.75
C LEU A 768 -0.37 25.66 16.23
N ALA A 769 -1.07 26.52 15.48
CA ALA A 769 -1.07 26.60 14.03
C ALA A 769 -0.97 28.08 13.61
N PRO A 770 -0.52 28.38 12.38
CA PRO A 770 -0.51 29.74 11.85
C PRO A 770 -1.89 30.39 11.99
N LEU A 771 -1.95 31.59 12.58
CA LEU A 771 -3.17 32.36 12.77
C LEU A 771 -3.28 33.43 11.70
N ASN A 772 -4.24 33.32 10.81
CA ASN A 772 -4.64 34.38 9.88
C ASN A 772 -5.50 35.43 10.60
N LEU A 773 -5.03 36.67 10.68
CA LEU A 773 -5.74 37.74 11.38
C LEU A 773 -6.88 38.40 10.56
N GLN A 774 -7.01 38.10 9.26
CA GLN A 774 -7.86 38.86 8.34
C GLN A 774 -9.38 38.84 8.67
N THR A 775 -9.83 37.83 9.41
CA THR A 775 -11.26 37.69 9.81
C THR A 775 -11.44 37.76 11.32
N THR A 776 -10.47 38.35 12.02
CA THR A 776 -10.50 38.55 13.47
C THR A 776 -11.47 39.69 13.80
N SER A 777 -12.31 39.51 14.82
CA SER A 777 -13.15 40.59 15.33
C SER A 777 -12.53 41.21 16.57
N VAL A 778 -12.69 42.52 16.70
CA VAL A 778 -12.22 43.29 17.87
C VAL A 778 -13.38 44.07 18.45
N SER A 779 -13.38 44.26 19.78
CA SER A 779 -14.31 45.15 20.47
C SER A 779 -13.53 46.00 21.46
N SER A 780 -13.81 47.31 21.50
CA SER A 780 -13.09 48.26 22.35
C SER A 780 -11.55 48.17 22.18
N ALA A 781 -11.11 47.87 20.95
CA ALA A 781 -9.72 47.70 20.56
C ALA A 781 -9.52 48.05 19.09
N VAL A 782 -8.27 48.31 18.70
CA VAL A 782 -7.89 48.58 17.31
C VAL A 782 -7.65 47.26 16.56
N GLY A 783 -8.14 47.16 15.33
CA GLY A 783 -7.97 45.99 14.46
C GLY A 783 -6.59 45.96 13.82
N THR A 784 -5.53 46.09 14.60
CA THR A 784 -4.15 46.18 14.10
C THR A 784 -3.20 45.43 15.01
N ALA A 785 -2.34 44.60 14.40
CA ALA A 785 -1.21 43.96 15.05
C ALA A 785 0.08 44.73 14.75
N TYR A 786 0.85 45.01 15.80
CA TYR A 786 2.18 45.60 15.70
C TYR A 786 3.23 44.57 16.14
N ILE A 787 4.19 44.28 15.26
CA ILE A 787 5.28 43.36 15.55
C ILE A 787 6.58 44.15 15.49
N TYR A 788 7.34 44.12 16.59
CA TYR A 788 8.63 44.74 16.62
C TYR A 788 9.60 43.99 15.69
N ASN A 789 10.16 44.70 14.71
CA ASN A 789 11.18 44.19 13.81
C ASN A 789 12.56 44.68 14.30
N PRO A 790 13.33 43.79 14.94
CA PRO A 790 14.58 44.19 15.58
C PRO A 790 15.70 44.56 14.60
N THR A 791 15.66 44.03 13.37
CA THR A 791 16.62 44.38 12.32
C THR A 791 16.47 45.85 11.94
N THR A 792 15.22 46.33 11.92
CA THR A 792 14.89 47.71 11.53
C THR A 792 14.81 48.68 12.71
N GLY A 793 14.62 48.18 13.93
CA GLY A 793 14.38 48.99 15.13
C GLY A 793 12.98 49.62 15.18
N ASN A 794 12.05 49.17 14.32
CA ASN A 794 10.71 49.72 14.14
C ASN A 794 9.63 48.64 14.25
N PHE A 795 8.38 49.06 14.43
CA PHE A 795 7.23 48.16 14.40
C PHE A 795 6.71 47.97 12.98
N THR A 796 6.69 46.71 12.52
CA THR A 796 5.90 46.33 11.36
C THR A 796 4.44 46.24 11.74
N THR A 797 3.58 46.88 10.96
CA THR A 797 2.17 47.07 11.28
C THR A 797 1.30 46.30 10.29
N TYR A 798 0.30 45.59 10.78
CA TYR A 798 -0.61 44.76 10.00
C TYR A 798 -2.06 45.04 10.42
N ASN A 799 -2.87 45.54 9.49
CA ASN A 799 -4.28 45.75 9.76
C ASN A 799 -5.05 44.43 9.56
N PHE A 800 -6.03 44.14 10.42
CA PHE A 800 -6.83 42.91 10.33
C PHE A 800 -7.75 42.90 9.11
N THR A 801 -7.94 44.02 8.44
CA THR A 801 -8.71 44.11 7.19
C THR A 801 -7.80 44.23 5.98
N ASP A 802 -6.48 44.05 6.14
CA ASP A 802 -5.60 44.05 5.00
C ASP A 802 -6.03 42.95 4.03
N PRO A 803 -6.12 43.27 2.72
CA PRO A 803 -6.66 42.39 1.69
C PRO A 803 -5.85 41.10 1.55
N THR A 804 -4.62 41.13 2.04
CA THR A 804 -3.71 40.00 2.04
C THR A 804 -3.50 39.47 3.43
N PRO A 805 -3.74 38.16 3.60
CA PRO A 805 -3.70 37.56 4.91
C PRO A 805 -2.28 37.62 5.45
N PHE A 806 -2.13 38.27 6.60
CA PHE A 806 -0.97 38.07 7.44
C PHE A 806 -1.23 36.98 8.47
N THR A 807 -0.31 36.03 8.52
CA THR A 807 -0.36 34.91 9.47
C THR A 807 0.68 35.08 10.56
N ILE A 808 0.24 35.02 11.82
CA ILE A 808 1.12 34.98 12.99
C ILE A 808 1.56 33.53 13.20
N ALA A 809 2.87 33.28 13.27
CA ALA A 809 3.38 31.94 13.57
C ALA A 809 2.95 31.50 14.99
N PRO A 810 2.82 30.18 15.27
CA PRO A 810 2.56 29.72 16.63
C PRO A 810 3.59 30.29 17.62
N MET A 811 3.13 30.69 18.80
CA MET A 811 3.94 31.28 19.88
C MET A 811 4.53 32.67 19.61
N GLN A 812 4.34 33.23 18.42
CA GLN A 812 4.78 34.59 18.11
C GLN A 812 3.83 35.62 18.76
N ALA A 813 4.40 36.52 19.54
CA ALA A 813 3.65 37.59 20.18
C ALA A 813 3.57 38.85 19.29
N PHE A 814 2.51 39.61 19.47
CA PHE A 814 2.26 40.87 18.76
C PHE A 814 1.48 41.83 19.67
N TRP A 815 1.64 43.13 19.41
CA TRP A 815 0.97 44.18 20.16
C TRP A 815 -0.37 44.53 19.55
N VAL A 816 -1.36 44.79 20.40
CA VAL A 816 -2.68 45.34 20.06
C VAL A 816 -3.01 46.43 21.07
N ARG A 817 -3.76 47.45 20.65
CA ARG A 817 -4.20 48.53 21.54
C ARG A 817 -5.69 48.42 21.84
N ALA A 818 -6.05 48.43 23.12
CA ALA A 818 -7.40 48.64 23.60
C ALA A 818 -7.73 50.14 23.59
N THR A 819 -8.95 50.50 23.18
CA THR A 819 -9.41 51.90 23.15
C THR A 819 -10.18 52.29 24.42
N SER A 820 -10.59 51.31 25.23
CA SER A 820 -11.23 51.50 26.53
C SER A 820 -11.18 50.21 27.36
N THR A 821 -11.61 50.27 28.63
CA THR A 821 -11.84 49.08 29.46
C THR A 821 -12.78 48.08 28.77
N GLY A 822 -12.52 46.79 28.94
CA GLY A 822 -13.32 45.72 28.33
C GLY A 822 -12.93 45.39 26.88
N GLY A 823 -11.73 45.81 26.45
CA GLY A 823 -11.16 45.45 25.15
C GLY A 823 -11.05 43.93 24.96
N ASN A 824 -11.28 43.46 23.74
CA ASN A 824 -11.18 42.03 23.39
C ASN A 824 -10.76 41.85 21.93
N VAL A 825 -9.97 40.81 21.68
CA VAL A 825 -9.67 40.27 20.35
C VAL A 825 -10.26 38.87 20.27
N THR A 826 -11.20 38.65 19.35
CA THR A 826 -11.82 37.34 19.14
C THR A 826 -11.37 36.77 17.80
N VAL A 827 -10.67 35.63 17.86
CA VAL A 827 -10.29 34.81 16.72
C VAL A 827 -11.16 33.56 16.69
N VAL A 828 -11.50 33.08 15.49
CA VAL A 828 -12.23 31.83 15.34
C VAL A 828 -11.29 30.72 14.89
N PRO A 829 -11.57 29.45 15.21
CA PRO A 829 -10.75 28.33 14.74
C PRO A 829 -10.53 28.25 13.22
N ALA A 830 -11.43 28.81 12.42
CA ALA A 830 -11.27 28.95 10.96
C ALA A 830 -10.08 29.86 10.56
N ASN A 831 -9.54 30.65 11.49
CA ASN A 831 -8.34 31.46 11.28
C ASN A 831 -7.05 30.61 11.26
N GLN A 832 -7.09 29.35 11.67
CA GLN A 832 -5.94 28.44 11.62
C GLN A 832 -5.69 27.95 10.19
N SER A 833 -4.43 27.70 9.82
CA SER A 833 -4.09 27.15 8.50
C SER A 833 -3.16 25.94 8.59
N THR A 834 -3.41 24.92 7.78
CA THR A 834 -2.47 23.80 7.56
C THR A 834 -1.48 24.07 6.43
N SER A 835 -1.77 25.03 5.53
CA SER A 835 -1.06 25.20 4.26
C SER A 835 0.13 26.17 4.31
N VAL A 836 0.22 27.02 5.34
CA VAL A 836 1.24 28.06 5.42
C VAL A 836 2.24 27.72 6.52
N ASN A 837 3.55 27.88 6.24
CA ASN A 837 4.61 27.92 7.25
C ASN A 837 5.18 29.34 7.25
N PRO A 838 4.46 30.36 7.76
CA PRO A 838 5.03 31.69 7.80
C PRO A 838 6.34 31.62 8.58
N ALA A 839 7.41 32.11 7.94
CA ALA A 839 8.53 32.65 8.68
C ALA A 839 7.99 33.73 9.63
N GLN A 840 8.72 34.06 10.67
CA GLN A 840 8.38 35.24 11.48
C GLN A 840 8.43 36.49 10.56
N ALA A 841 7.26 36.93 10.06
CA ALA A 841 6.98 37.96 9.03
C ALA A 841 7.57 37.67 7.63
N LYS A 842 6.88 37.74 6.48
CA LYS A 842 5.93 38.73 5.91
C LYS A 842 4.97 38.03 4.89
N PRO A 843 3.77 38.56 4.56
CA PRO A 843 2.96 38.18 3.38
C PRO A 843 3.15 39.11 2.19
N GLN A 844 2.70 38.65 1.01
CA GLN A 844 2.74 39.32 -0.30
C GLN A 844 1.32 39.82 -0.69
N ILE A 845 1.22 40.97 -1.40
CA ILE A 845 -0.06 41.66 -1.69
C ILE A 845 -0.46 41.78 -3.17
N SER A 846 -1.79 41.84 -3.40
CA SER A 846 -2.50 42.17 -4.65
C SER A 846 -3.70 43.11 -4.39
N ILE A 847 -3.46 44.39 -4.09
CA ILE A 847 -4.45 45.50 -4.23
C ILE A 847 -3.75 46.73 -4.79
N ASP A 848 -4.48 47.81 -5.09
CA ASP A 848 -3.83 49.09 -5.39
C ASP A 848 -3.15 49.64 -4.14
N HIS A 849 -1.85 49.89 -4.22
CA HIS A 849 -0.99 50.27 -3.13
C HIS A 849 0.17 51.16 -3.60
N ALA A 850 0.65 52.00 -2.69
CA ALA A 850 1.96 52.64 -2.77
C ALA A 850 2.71 52.34 -1.47
N TRP A 851 3.68 51.44 -1.53
CA TRP A 851 4.54 51.14 -0.39
C TRP A 851 5.89 51.77 -0.57
N LEU A 852 6.25 52.57 0.41
CA LEU A 852 7.46 53.35 0.39
C LEU A 852 8.33 52.90 1.55
N LYS A 853 9.61 52.73 1.25
CA LYS A 853 10.63 52.40 2.23
C LYS A 853 11.58 53.58 2.37
N LEU A 854 11.83 53.97 3.61
CA LEU A 854 12.85 54.93 3.98
C LEU A 854 14.08 54.17 4.47
N SER A 855 15.26 54.53 4.02
CA SER A 855 16.54 53.97 4.48
C SER A 855 17.53 55.07 4.86
N ARG A 856 18.38 54.78 5.84
CA ARG A 856 19.50 55.65 6.26
C ARG A 856 20.83 54.92 6.04
N ALA A 857 21.90 55.68 5.86
CA ALA A 857 23.24 55.15 5.56
C ALA A 857 23.80 54.15 6.60
N ASP A 858 23.25 54.11 7.82
CA ASP A 858 23.61 53.14 8.86
C ASP A 858 22.84 51.80 8.77
N GLY A 859 22.07 51.60 7.70
CA GLY A 859 21.29 50.39 7.44
C GLY A 859 19.91 50.38 8.11
N SER A 860 19.54 51.40 8.89
CA SER A 860 18.19 51.49 9.45
C SER A 860 17.15 51.76 8.36
N THR A 861 15.99 51.08 8.44
CA THR A 861 14.89 51.21 7.48
C THR A 861 13.55 51.38 8.18
N ASP A 862 12.59 52.00 7.51
CA ASP A 862 11.19 52.07 7.95
C ASP A 862 10.25 51.96 6.74
N GLU A 863 9.08 51.37 6.95
CA GLU A 863 8.08 51.14 5.90
C GLU A 863 6.82 51.98 6.16
N LEU A 864 6.26 52.52 5.08
CA LEU A 864 4.95 53.17 5.04
C LEU A 864 4.12 52.47 3.95
N ARG A 865 2.95 51.95 4.33
CA ARG A 865 2.04 51.29 3.39
C ARG A 865 0.82 52.15 3.18
N ILE A 866 0.59 52.54 1.94
CA ILE A 866 -0.63 53.25 1.54
C ILE A 866 -1.45 52.30 0.67
N TYR A 867 -2.73 52.15 0.99
CA TYR A 867 -3.67 51.32 0.26
C TYR A 867 -4.79 52.17 -0.33
N PHE A 868 -5.30 51.77 -1.50
CA PHE A 868 -6.45 52.42 -2.14
C PHE A 868 -7.59 51.42 -2.25
N ARG A 869 -8.69 51.69 -1.53
CA ARG A 869 -9.84 50.79 -1.46
C ARG A 869 -11.15 51.59 -1.57
N SER A 870 -12.19 50.96 -2.11
CA SER A 870 -13.52 51.59 -2.29
C SER A 870 -14.22 51.92 -0.97
N GLU A 871 -13.87 51.19 0.10
CA GLU A 871 -14.54 51.20 1.40
C GLU A 871 -13.87 52.16 2.40
N ALA A 872 -12.70 52.71 2.09
CA ALA A 872 -12.00 53.66 2.94
C ALA A 872 -12.27 55.11 2.50
N THR A 873 -12.22 56.01 3.47
CA THR A 873 -12.25 57.47 3.29
C THR A 873 -10.83 58.03 3.24
N ASP A 874 -10.69 59.32 2.94
CA ASP A 874 -9.38 59.98 3.02
C ASP A 874 -9.07 60.51 4.45
N GLY A 875 -9.98 60.31 5.41
CA GLY A 875 -9.81 60.65 6.82
C GLY A 875 -9.37 59.45 7.66
N TYR A 876 -9.09 59.68 8.96
CA TYR A 876 -8.69 58.60 9.86
C TYR A 876 -9.86 57.67 10.19
N GLU A 877 -9.69 56.38 9.93
CA GLU A 877 -10.63 55.31 10.22
C GLU A 877 -9.94 54.16 10.96
N ASN A 878 -10.35 53.92 12.20
CA ASN A 878 -9.79 52.86 13.05
C ASN A 878 -9.89 51.44 12.45
N THR A 879 -10.76 51.25 11.46
CA THR A 879 -10.95 49.98 10.75
C THR A 879 -9.85 49.72 9.71
N TYR A 880 -9.42 50.74 8.97
CA TYR A 880 -8.56 50.60 7.79
C TYR A 880 -7.18 51.25 7.94
N ASP A 881 -7.05 52.20 8.87
CA ASP A 881 -5.81 52.86 9.18
C ASP A 881 -5.12 52.22 10.38
N SER A 882 -3.80 52.23 10.34
CA SER A 882 -2.99 51.84 11.47
C SER A 882 -2.06 52.97 11.86
N GLU A 883 -2.25 53.43 13.09
CA GLU A 883 -1.47 54.49 13.69
C GLU A 883 0.02 54.10 13.76
N LYS A 884 0.91 55.04 13.47
CA LYS A 884 2.36 54.82 13.49
C LYS A 884 2.84 54.71 14.92
N LEU A 885 3.31 53.52 15.27
CA LEU A 885 4.06 53.28 16.49
C LEU A 885 5.55 53.63 16.27
N LYS A 886 5.96 54.83 16.67
CA LYS A 886 7.33 55.36 16.52
C LYS A 886 8.32 54.62 17.44
N GLY A 887 9.39 54.04 16.91
CA GLY A 887 10.41 53.35 17.70
C GLY A 887 11.34 54.28 18.50
N ASP A 888 12.58 53.83 18.74
CA ASP A 888 13.65 54.58 19.41
C ASP A 888 13.79 56.02 18.84
N PRO A 889 13.77 57.08 19.68
CA PRO A 889 13.86 58.48 19.26
C PRO A 889 15.12 58.84 18.45
N THR A 890 16.17 58.00 18.49
CA THR A 890 17.41 58.15 17.74
C THR A 890 17.36 57.56 16.33
N ARG A 891 16.31 56.79 16.01
CA ARG A 891 16.11 56.11 14.73
C ARG A 891 15.28 56.97 13.75
N ILE A 892 15.03 56.42 12.56
CA ILE A 892 14.22 57.05 11.53
C ILE A 892 12.75 56.64 11.67
N SER A 893 11.82 57.51 11.27
CA SER A 893 10.41 57.14 11.15
C SER A 893 9.76 57.73 9.91
N PHE A 894 8.88 56.97 9.28
CA PHE A 894 8.18 57.31 8.05
C PHE A 894 6.68 57.03 8.17
N TYR A 895 5.86 58.04 7.93
CA TYR A 895 4.41 58.00 8.20
C TYR A 895 3.64 59.06 7.41
N THR A 896 2.32 58.92 7.29
CA THR A 896 1.41 60.00 6.88
C THR A 896 0.69 60.57 8.09
N ILE A 897 -0.10 61.65 7.93
CA ILE A 897 -0.99 62.14 8.99
C ILE A 897 -2.43 62.19 8.47
N ALA A 898 -3.36 61.60 9.23
CA ALA A 898 -4.80 61.80 9.07
C ALA A 898 -5.46 61.91 10.45
N GLY A 899 -6.47 62.78 10.61
CA GLY A 899 -7.16 62.97 11.89
C GLY A 899 -6.24 63.38 13.07
N ASN A 900 -5.16 64.12 12.80
CA ASN A 900 -4.07 64.46 13.73
C ASN A 900 -3.26 63.26 14.27
N LYS A 901 -3.37 62.10 13.64
CA LYS A 901 -2.64 60.89 14.01
C LYS A 901 -1.60 60.53 12.95
N PRO A 902 -0.35 60.19 13.35
CA PRO A 902 0.62 59.66 12.40
C PRO A 902 0.22 58.23 12.01
N LEU A 903 0.31 57.82 10.74
CA LEU A 903 -0.12 56.50 10.26
C LEU A 903 1.03 55.72 9.59
N ALA A 904 1.15 54.43 9.93
CA ALA A 904 2.06 53.47 9.28
C ALA A 904 1.39 52.71 8.13
N VAL A 905 0.09 52.47 8.29
CA VAL A 905 -0.81 51.97 7.25
C VAL A 905 -1.88 53.02 7.06
N ASP A 906 -1.96 53.57 5.87
CA ASP A 906 -2.88 54.63 5.50
C ASP A 906 -3.78 54.11 4.37
N SER A 907 -5.03 53.84 4.68
CA SER A 907 -6.01 53.39 3.69
C SER A 907 -6.82 54.57 3.22
N ARG A 908 -6.73 54.88 1.93
CA ARG A 908 -7.45 55.98 1.30
C ARG A 908 -8.52 55.45 0.36
N SER A 909 -9.46 56.33 0.01
CA SER A 909 -10.42 56.06 -1.07
C SER A 909 -9.71 55.77 -2.39
N LEU A 910 -10.38 55.06 -3.31
CA LEU A 910 -9.86 54.79 -4.66
C LEU A 910 -9.34 56.07 -5.34
N ILE A 911 -8.28 55.91 -6.12
CA ILE A 911 -7.67 57.03 -6.82
C ILE A 911 -8.62 57.48 -7.94
N THR A 912 -9.08 58.73 -7.86
CA THR A 912 -9.87 59.39 -8.91
C THR A 912 -9.24 60.74 -9.19
N GLY A 913 -8.88 61.03 -10.45
CA GLY A 913 -8.16 62.26 -10.81
C GLY A 913 -6.74 62.26 -10.26
N SER A 914 -6.38 63.22 -9.39
CA SER A 914 -5.08 63.29 -8.71
C SER A 914 -5.25 63.18 -7.20
N LYS A 915 -4.45 62.37 -6.51
CA LYS A 915 -4.44 62.23 -5.05
C LYS A 915 -3.12 62.73 -4.48
N GLN A 916 -3.18 63.54 -3.43
CA GLN A 916 -2.01 64.11 -2.75
C GLN A 916 -1.98 63.60 -1.30
N ILE A 917 -0.86 63.04 -0.88
CA ILE A 917 -0.70 62.42 0.43
C ILE A 917 0.55 63.00 1.10
N PRO A 918 0.38 63.84 2.13
CA PRO A 918 1.48 64.36 2.94
C PRO A 918 2.29 63.24 3.61
N LEU A 919 3.58 63.16 3.29
CA LEU A 919 4.51 62.21 3.89
C LEU A 919 5.41 62.92 4.92
N HIS A 920 5.59 62.24 6.05
CA HIS A 920 6.36 62.76 7.16
C HIS A 920 7.57 61.89 7.42
N VAL A 921 8.74 62.54 7.51
CA VAL A 921 10.03 61.91 7.73
C VAL A 921 10.64 62.48 9.00
N TYR A 922 10.91 61.58 9.96
CA TYR A 922 11.62 61.89 11.19
C TYR A 922 13.01 61.23 11.17
N CYS A 923 14.01 61.96 11.65
CA CYS A 923 15.39 61.47 11.74
C CYS A 923 16.02 61.91 13.06
N GLY A 924 16.28 60.95 13.96
CA GLY A 924 16.87 61.23 15.27
C GLY A 924 18.31 61.76 15.26
N LYS A 925 19.03 61.69 14.12
CA LYS A 925 20.39 62.24 13.92
C LYS A 925 20.53 62.77 12.50
N PRO A 926 21.10 63.96 12.24
CA PRO A 926 21.14 64.52 10.90
C PRO A 926 21.91 63.59 9.95
N SER A 927 21.30 63.19 8.84
CA SER A 927 21.87 62.17 7.95
C SER A 927 21.33 62.26 6.52
N VAL A 928 22.03 61.62 5.59
CA VAL A 928 21.50 61.34 4.25
C VAL A 928 20.59 60.11 4.36
N MET A 929 19.38 60.25 3.83
CA MET A 929 18.39 59.19 3.77
C MET A 929 17.91 59.03 2.34
N THR A 930 17.29 57.89 2.07
CA THR A 930 16.80 57.52 0.76
C THR A 930 15.37 57.02 0.90
N ILE A 931 14.44 57.60 0.13
CA ILE A 931 13.10 57.03 -0.07
C ILE A 931 13.14 56.21 -1.36
N GLU A 932 12.55 55.01 -1.31
CA GLU A 932 12.38 54.12 -2.46
C GLU A 932 10.97 53.50 -2.46
N LEU A 933 10.49 53.09 -3.63
CA LEU A 933 9.30 52.25 -3.73
C LEU A 933 9.66 50.81 -3.40
N GLU A 934 9.00 50.24 -2.39
CA GLU A 934 9.09 48.80 -2.10
C GLU A 934 8.14 48.01 -3.01
N ALA A 935 6.93 48.54 -3.22
CA ALA A 935 5.97 48.00 -4.17
C ALA A 935 4.97 49.08 -4.59
N LEU A 936 4.52 49.02 -5.84
CA LEU A 936 3.53 49.93 -6.40
C LEU A 936 2.52 49.12 -7.21
N GLY A 937 1.25 49.29 -6.89
CA GLY A 937 0.12 48.83 -7.71
C GLY A 937 -0.86 49.98 -7.81
N LEU A 938 -1.00 50.59 -8.98
CA LEU A 938 -1.95 51.69 -9.19
C LEU A 938 -2.87 51.33 -10.36
N PRO A 939 -4.04 51.99 -10.49
CA PRO A 939 -4.84 51.89 -11.70
C PRO A 939 -4.00 52.17 -12.95
N ASN A 940 -4.32 51.49 -14.06
CA ASN A 940 -3.55 51.62 -15.29
C ASN A 940 -3.44 53.09 -15.75
N GLY A 941 -2.22 53.55 -16.04
CA GLY A 941 -1.92 54.93 -16.44
C GLY A 941 -1.56 55.88 -15.30
N TYR A 942 -1.74 55.48 -14.03
CA TYR A 942 -1.31 56.26 -12.87
C TYR A 942 0.16 56.04 -12.54
N HIS A 943 0.78 57.11 -12.05
CA HIS A 943 2.17 57.17 -11.62
C HIS A 943 2.29 57.85 -10.25
N ALA A 944 3.46 57.67 -9.61
CA ALA A 944 3.79 58.21 -8.29
C ALA A 944 4.96 59.21 -8.37
N TRP A 945 4.74 60.40 -7.82
CA TRP A 945 5.76 61.44 -7.70
C TRP A 945 5.90 61.94 -6.26
N LEU A 946 7.13 62.20 -5.83
CA LEU A 946 7.43 62.89 -4.59
C LEU A 946 7.70 64.37 -4.87
N GLU A 947 6.91 65.25 -4.28
CA GLU A 947 7.22 66.66 -4.16
C GLU A 947 8.08 66.89 -2.92
N ASP A 948 9.31 67.39 -3.07
CA ASP A 948 10.18 67.80 -1.97
C ASP A 948 10.01 69.30 -1.68
N HIS A 949 9.34 69.65 -0.59
CA HIS A 949 9.06 71.04 -0.19
C HIS A 949 10.30 71.85 0.21
N VAL A 950 11.47 71.22 0.37
CA VAL A 950 12.73 71.92 0.65
C VAL A 950 13.42 72.36 -0.64
N THR A 951 13.38 71.53 -1.67
CA THR A 951 14.00 71.82 -2.98
C THR A 951 13.01 72.35 -4.01
N ASN A 952 11.70 72.26 -3.71
CA ASN A 952 10.57 72.48 -4.63
C ASN A 952 10.67 71.64 -5.90
N GLN A 953 11.15 70.40 -5.79
CA GLN A 953 11.28 69.47 -6.92
C GLN A 953 10.24 68.35 -6.87
N PHE A 954 9.71 68.00 -8.04
CA PHE A 954 8.93 66.78 -8.24
C PHE A 954 9.84 65.68 -8.78
N VAL A 955 9.84 64.54 -8.11
CA VAL A 955 10.65 63.38 -8.47
C VAL A 955 9.72 62.21 -8.72
N LYS A 956 9.73 61.64 -9.93
CA LYS A 956 9.01 60.41 -10.20
C LYS A 956 9.72 59.26 -9.48
N ILE A 957 9.12 58.75 -8.41
CA ILE A 957 9.78 57.79 -7.51
C ILE A 957 9.86 56.37 -8.10
N GLU A 958 9.14 56.13 -9.20
CA GLU A 958 9.25 54.92 -10.03
C GLU A 958 10.59 54.83 -10.78
N ASP A 959 11.23 55.97 -11.09
CA ASP A 959 12.46 55.99 -11.89
C ASP A 959 13.71 55.60 -11.06
N GLY A 960 13.58 55.56 -9.73
CA GLY A 960 14.62 55.10 -8.82
C GLY A 960 14.56 55.74 -7.43
N PRO A 961 15.42 55.29 -6.50
CA PRO A 961 15.49 55.84 -5.15
C PRO A 961 15.89 57.32 -5.12
N TYR A 962 15.26 58.11 -4.24
CA TYR A 962 15.56 59.54 -4.05
C TYR A 962 16.31 59.79 -2.74
N SER A 963 17.55 60.28 -2.82
CA SER A 963 18.39 60.58 -1.67
C SER A 963 18.36 62.07 -1.28
N PHE A 964 18.27 62.35 0.02
CA PHE A 964 18.20 63.70 0.55
C PHE A 964 18.83 63.78 1.95
N TYR A 965 19.26 64.98 2.34
CA TYR A 965 19.75 65.25 3.69
C TYR A 965 18.61 65.71 4.60
N GLN A 966 18.38 65.04 5.73
CA GLN A 966 17.37 65.42 6.73
C GLN A 966 18.02 65.87 8.05
N PRO A 967 17.73 67.10 8.53
CA PRO A 967 18.15 67.55 9.86
C PRO A 967 17.25 66.97 10.97
N THR A 968 17.75 66.97 12.22
CA THR A 968 16.98 66.56 13.40
C THR A 968 15.93 67.59 13.81
N THR A 969 16.15 68.87 13.48
CA THR A 969 15.24 69.98 13.78
C THR A 969 14.65 70.54 12.48
N GLY A 970 13.34 70.84 12.46
CA GLY A 970 12.63 71.36 11.29
C GLY A 970 11.28 70.68 11.04
N SER A 971 10.61 71.04 9.94
CA SER A 971 9.36 70.38 9.53
C SER A 971 9.63 68.90 9.22
N HIS A 972 8.85 68.01 9.84
CA HIS A 972 8.82 66.60 9.47
C HIS A 972 7.95 66.36 8.23
N HIS A 973 7.06 67.29 7.87
CA HIS A 973 6.34 67.30 6.60
C HIS A 973 7.24 67.88 5.52
N ARG A 974 8.08 67.02 4.92
CA ARG A 974 8.98 67.42 3.83
C ARG A 974 8.46 67.01 2.46
N PHE A 975 7.72 65.91 2.38
CA PHE A 975 7.33 65.33 1.10
C PHE A 975 5.81 65.27 0.95
N THR A 976 5.33 65.41 -0.28
CA THR A 976 3.96 65.03 -0.65
C THR A 976 4.02 64.01 -1.77
N LEU A 977 3.34 62.87 -1.57
CA LEU A 977 3.17 61.87 -2.61
C LEU A 977 1.99 62.27 -3.48
N HIS A 978 2.27 62.48 -4.77
CA HIS A 978 1.27 62.74 -5.80
C HIS A 978 1.03 61.47 -6.59
N LEU A 979 -0.24 61.09 -6.72
CA LEU A 979 -0.69 59.96 -7.53
C LEU A 979 -1.65 60.48 -8.59
N ALA A 980 -1.23 60.44 -9.85
CA ALA A 980 -1.96 61.01 -10.98
C ALA A 980 -1.56 60.30 -12.28
N GLU A 981 -2.31 60.51 -13.36
CA GLU A 981 -1.87 60.06 -14.69
C GLU A 981 -0.73 60.93 -15.24
N ASN A 982 -0.75 62.23 -14.95
CA ASN A 982 0.29 63.20 -15.29
C ASN A 982 0.28 64.37 -14.29
N LEU A 983 1.44 65.00 -14.05
CA LEU A 983 1.54 66.28 -13.35
C LEU A 983 1.69 67.43 -14.35
N ILE A 984 0.82 68.43 -14.28
CA ILE A 984 0.93 69.65 -15.10
C ILE A 984 1.81 70.64 -14.33
N GLY A 985 3.12 70.50 -14.48
CA GLY A 985 4.10 71.26 -13.69
C GLY A 985 5.55 71.06 -14.11
N VAL A 986 5.83 71.27 -15.40
CA VAL A 986 7.14 71.54 -16.04
C VAL A 986 8.27 70.52 -15.79
N ASP A 987 8.62 69.83 -16.86
CA ASP A 987 9.86 69.06 -17.00
C ASP A 987 11.07 69.96 -17.30
N GLU A 988 12.24 69.42 -16.98
CA GLU A 988 13.60 69.84 -17.32
C GLU A 988 14.22 71.11 -16.68
N GLY A 989 15.22 70.82 -15.83
CA GLY A 989 16.30 71.75 -15.54
C GLY A 989 17.18 71.27 -14.38
N ALA A 990 18.09 70.33 -14.63
CA ALA A 990 19.26 70.16 -13.77
C ALA A 990 20.12 71.45 -13.82
N LEU A 991 19.72 72.46 -13.05
CA LEU A 991 20.59 73.59 -12.74
C LEU A 991 21.70 73.03 -11.86
N ASN A 992 22.85 72.74 -12.47
CA ASN A 992 24.12 72.71 -11.77
C ASN A 992 24.27 74.08 -11.08
N LYS A 993 23.83 74.18 -9.83
CA LYS A 993 23.98 75.40 -9.02
C LYS A 993 25.48 75.62 -8.83
N ALA A 994 26.03 76.59 -9.58
CA ALA A 994 27.38 77.10 -9.34
C ALA A 994 27.50 77.57 -7.88
N SER A 995 28.72 77.49 -7.33
CA SER A 995 28.99 77.91 -5.96
C SER A 995 28.59 79.38 -5.74
N GLN A 996 27.87 79.66 -4.65
CA GLN A 996 27.33 80.99 -4.34
C GLN A 996 28.21 81.71 -3.31
N ILE A 997 28.42 83.01 -3.49
CA ILE A 997 29.25 83.83 -2.60
C ILE A 997 28.53 85.14 -2.26
N TRP A 998 28.44 85.47 -0.97
CA TRP A 998 27.95 86.77 -0.51
C TRP A 998 28.64 87.20 0.79
N ALA A 999 28.63 88.50 1.09
CA ALA A 999 29.10 89.04 2.37
C ALA A 999 27.91 89.63 3.13
N SER A 1000 27.87 89.40 4.45
CA SER A 1000 26.85 89.95 5.34
C SER A 1000 27.51 90.36 6.66
N GLY A 1001 27.53 91.67 6.93
CA GLY A 1001 28.23 92.22 8.09
C GLY A 1001 29.73 91.94 8.02
N GLU A 1002 30.27 91.32 9.08
CA GLU A 1002 31.69 90.95 9.17
C GLU A 1002 31.98 89.53 8.66
N THR A 1003 31.04 88.87 7.96
CA THR A 1003 31.21 87.47 7.53
C THR A 1003 31.09 87.32 6.01
N LEU A 1004 32.02 86.58 5.40
CA LEU A 1004 31.91 86.07 4.03
C LEU A 1004 31.31 84.66 4.06
N HIS A 1005 30.30 84.43 3.22
CA HIS A 1005 29.65 83.14 3.07
C HIS A 1005 29.93 82.54 1.69
N ILE A 1006 30.24 81.24 1.65
CA ILE A 1006 30.46 80.48 0.42
C ILE A 1006 29.66 79.17 0.51
N VAL A 1007 28.75 78.91 -0.42
CA VAL A 1007 28.02 77.63 -0.56
C VAL A 1007 28.60 76.87 -1.75
N MET A 1008 29.09 75.65 -1.50
CA MET A 1008 29.72 74.81 -2.52
C MET A 1008 28.67 74.21 -3.46
N SER A 1009 29.02 74.07 -4.74
CA SER A 1009 28.24 73.25 -5.67
C SER A 1009 28.27 71.76 -5.25
N PRO A 1010 27.38 70.91 -5.80
CA PRO A 1010 27.37 69.47 -5.53
C PRO A 1010 28.62 68.72 -6.03
N THR A 1011 29.52 69.38 -6.76
CA THR A 1011 30.72 68.78 -7.36
C THR A 1011 32.04 69.41 -6.92
N ALA A 1012 32.02 70.60 -6.32
CA ALA A 1012 33.23 71.32 -5.95
C ALA A 1012 33.72 70.92 -4.55
N ALA A 1013 35.02 70.62 -4.42
CA ALA A 1013 35.63 70.18 -3.15
C ALA A 1013 36.71 71.13 -2.58
N ARG A 1014 37.10 72.16 -3.33
CA ARG A 1014 38.16 73.11 -2.94
C ARG A 1014 37.99 74.47 -3.60
N GLY A 1015 38.56 75.49 -2.98
CA GLY A 1015 38.59 76.83 -3.54
C GLY A 1015 39.57 77.75 -2.82
N GLU A 1016 39.76 78.93 -3.38
CA GLU A 1016 40.52 80.02 -2.77
C GLU A 1016 39.81 81.35 -3.00
N PHE A 1017 40.04 82.31 -2.11
CA PHE A 1017 39.63 83.69 -2.33
C PHE A 1017 40.66 84.67 -1.78
N PHE A 1018 40.70 85.85 -2.38
CA PHE A 1018 41.43 87.00 -1.84
C PHE A 1018 40.58 88.27 -1.91
N LEU A 1019 40.86 89.20 -0.99
CA LEU A 1019 40.22 90.50 -0.91
C LEU A 1019 41.20 91.60 -1.30
N VAL A 1020 40.73 92.56 -2.10
CA VAL A 1020 41.45 93.79 -2.43
C VAL A 1020 40.69 95.02 -1.95
N ASP A 1021 41.41 96.04 -1.51
CA ASP A 1021 40.84 97.38 -1.29
C ASP A 1021 40.72 98.16 -2.61
N MET A 1022 40.14 99.36 -2.56
CA MET A 1022 39.94 100.21 -3.75
C MET A 1022 41.25 100.75 -4.36
N THR A 1023 42.40 100.61 -3.69
CA THR A 1023 43.72 100.93 -4.26
C THR A 1023 44.32 99.76 -5.05
N GLY A 1024 43.64 98.60 -5.05
CA GLY A 1024 44.10 97.35 -5.67
C GLY A 1024 45.04 96.55 -4.78
N LYS A 1025 45.28 96.97 -3.52
CA LYS A 1025 46.13 96.26 -2.57
C LYS A 1025 45.38 95.05 -2.01
N ARG A 1026 46.01 93.87 -2.02
CA ARG A 1026 45.49 92.66 -1.37
C ARG A 1026 45.56 92.80 0.15
N VAL A 1027 44.43 92.59 0.83
CA VAL A 1027 44.29 92.77 2.28
C VAL A 1027 44.01 91.46 3.03
N PHE A 1028 43.52 90.42 2.35
CA PHE A 1028 43.28 89.10 2.94
C PHE A 1028 43.25 88.00 1.86
N GLU A 1029 43.68 86.79 2.18
CA GLU A 1029 43.67 85.63 1.27
C GLU A 1029 43.48 84.32 2.06
N LYS A 1030 42.71 83.38 1.50
CA LYS A 1030 42.46 82.06 2.10
C LYS A 1030 42.22 80.98 1.05
N LYS A 1031 42.85 79.82 1.25
CA LYS A 1031 42.53 78.56 0.55
C LYS A 1031 41.75 77.62 1.48
N PHE A 1032 40.81 76.85 0.95
CA PHE A 1032 39.94 75.97 1.73
C PHE A 1032 39.52 74.71 0.95
N THR A 1033 39.13 73.68 1.69
CA THR A 1033 38.54 72.42 1.20
C THR A 1033 37.19 72.19 1.87
N ALA A 1034 36.24 71.60 1.16
CA ALA A 1034 34.88 71.36 1.65
C ALA A 1034 34.23 70.16 0.97
N SER A 1035 33.17 69.62 1.58
CA SER A 1035 32.34 68.58 0.97
C SER A 1035 31.34 69.19 -0.01
N ALA A 1036 30.90 68.39 -0.98
CA ALA A 1036 29.86 68.77 -1.94
C ALA A 1036 28.62 69.36 -1.24
N GLY A 1037 28.16 70.54 -1.66
CA GLY A 1037 26.99 71.21 -1.08
C GLY A 1037 27.21 71.89 0.28
N GLN A 1038 28.41 71.83 0.86
CA GLN A 1038 28.68 72.41 2.18
C GLN A 1038 28.60 73.95 2.17
N HIS A 1039 28.06 74.52 3.25
CA HIS A 1039 28.08 75.97 3.52
C HIS A 1039 29.25 76.33 4.43
N LEU A 1040 30.10 77.26 3.98
CA LEU A 1040 31.28 77.76 4.67
C LEU A 1040 31.12 79.23 5.04
N THR A 1041 31.72 79.62 6.16
CA THR A 1041 31.77 81.01 6.63
C THR A 1041 33.20 81.44 7.00
N PHE A 1042 33.56 82.68 6.69
CA PHE A 1042 34.87 83.25 7.01
C PHE A 1042 34.71 84.62 7.68
N ASP A 1043 35.39 84.82 8.80
CA ASP A 1043 35.38 86.07 9.56
C ASP A 1043 36.26 87.14 8.88
N LEU A 1044 35.70 88.34 8.69
CA LEU A 1044 36.31 89.52 8.09
C LEU A 1044 36.44 90.69 9.08
N SER A 1045 36.24 90.48 10.38
CA SER A 1045 36.33 91.48 11.46
C SER A 1045 37.66 92.25 11.52
N MET A 1046 38.72 91.74 10.88
CA MET A 1046 40.06 92.36 10.80
C MET A 1046 40.23 93.52 9.78
N LEU A 1047 39.36 93.64 8.79
CA LEU A 1047 39.34 94.76 7.83
C LEU A 1047 39.01 96.13 8.51
N ARG A 1048 39.12 97.26 7.79
CA ARG A 1048 38.64 98.58 8.27
C ARG A 1048 37.35 98.92 7.54
N GLN A 1049 36.59 99.93 7.98
CA GLN A 1049 35.45 100.42 7.20
C GLN A 1049 35.92 100.90 5.83
N GLY A 1050 35.25 100.45 4.78
CA GLY A 1050 35.69 100.68 3.41
C GLY A 1050 35.06 99.72 2.40
N VAL A 1051 35.34 99.96 1.13
CA VAL A 1051 34.85 99.12 0.03
C VAL A 1051 35.91 98.10 -0.35
N TYR A 1052 35.50 96.83 -0.40
CA TYR A 1052 36.38 95.71 -0.74
C TYR A 1052 35.80 94.90 -1.90
N VAL A 1053 36.69 94.25 -2.65
CA VAL A 1053 36.32 93.29 -3.68
C VAL A 1053 36.90 91.93 -3.32
N VAL A 1054 36.03 90.94 -3.14
CA VAL A 1054 36.40 89.52 -3.04
C VAL A 1054 36.53 88.96 -4.46
N ARG A 1055 37.63 88.28 -4.73
CA ARG A 1055 37.76 87.40 -5.90
C ARG A 1055 37.99 85.98 -5.39
N ALA A 1056 37.09 85.08 -5.76
CA ALA A 1056 37.16 83.68 -5.41
C ALA A 1056 37.32 82.83 -6.67
N ASN A 1057 38.17 81.81 -6.59
CA ASN A 1057 38.30 80.77 -7.59
C ASN A 1057 37.91 79.44 -6.93
N ILE A 1058 36.79 78.87 -7.36
CA ILE A 1058 36.28 77.59 -6.86
C ILE A 1058 36.37 76.58 -8.00
N GLU A 1059 37.33 75.67 -7.89
CA GLU A 1059 37.69 74.66 -8.91
C GLU A 1059 37.69 75.19 -10.36
N GLY A 1060 38.33 76.34 -10.59
CA GLY A 1060 38.50 76.94 -11.91
C GLY A 1060 37.41 77.94 -12.31
N THR A 1061 36.34 78.09 -11.51
CA THR A 1061 35.31 79.11 -11.73
C THR A 1061 35.64 80.35 -10.91
N GLU A 1062 35.87 81.49 -11.59
CA GLU A 1062 36.10 82.78 -10.92
C GLU A 1062 34.79 83.53 -10.65
N THR A 1063 34.58 83.92 -9.40
CA THR A 1063 33.46 84.75 -8.95
C THR A 1063 33.99 85.98 -8.24
N THR A 1064 33.48 87.16 -8.60
CA THR A 1064 33.87 88.44 -7.99
C THR A 1064 32.68 89.08 -7.29
N LEU A 1065 32.88 89.55 -6.06
CA LEU A 1065 31.87 90.24 -5.26
C LEU A 1065 32.44 91.54 -4.71
N LYS A 1066 31.75 92.66 -4.94
CA LYS A 1066 32.04 93.94 -4.28
C LYS A 1066 31.11 94.09 -3.07
N PHE A 1067 31.67 94.44 -1.91
CA PHE A 1067 30.88 94.70 -0.71
C PHE A 1067 31.47 95.88 0.08
N VAL A 1068 30.65 96.48 0.93
CA VAL A 1068 31.05 97.56 1.84
C VAL A 1068 31.13 96.96 3.24
N ARG A 1069 32.24 97.20 3.92
CA ARG A 1069 32.36 96.96 5.36
C ARG A 1069 32.07 98.23 6.14
#